data_AF-A0A1V9G6X6-F1
#
_entry.id   AF-A0A1V9G6X6-F1
#
_cell.length_a   1.000
_cell.length_b   1.000
_cell.length_c   1.000
_cell.angle_alpha   90.00
_cell.angle_beta   90.00
_cell.angle_gamma   90.00
#
_symmetry.space_group_name_H-M   'P 1'
#
loop_
_entity.id
_entity.type
_entity.pdbx_description
1 polymer ?
#
loop_
_entity_poly.entity_id
_entity_poly.type
_entity_poly.pdbx_seq_one_letter_code
_entity_poly.pdbx_strand_id
1 'polypeptide(L)'
;MSLTKLIVDPNQTPANFDIQGTTFSFDVLGRYVCNTWQEIKASLDSGGYPFDVVIIGGGMFGSYAAEKFFRTGKDLGLRILVIEAGDFLLPSHIQNLPQKLGGKIGGPDGLRNTDDGNAQNVIWGMPWISNEAFPGLAYCVGGRSIFWGGWSPRLTDNDLLNWPTDVSDFLKGVSPVAGAYTYTEKEIGVNPSTDYIVQASAYNTLDTALKNAMPGIPAIKAVAEAPLAVQGSSPGPGLFPFDKFSSCPFLIDAIRDDIASNNSHGDVSRRIFLLPKTQVLQLNKTGSKVTSIDISTNGQRQTIFLADSCSVILANGTIEATRIALESLGIGSTQFGAPRVGNLMAHLRSNITVRIKRSALGLPTPATNLETTAHIVKGEAFGRRFHLQVTAAAIAGPDPEKNMWSMVPDIDLQANMLANQDPDWMVITFRGIGEMEDDQSLTPDPNKSWIDLSNETDRWGKRRAYVHLVVTANDRKLWTEMDKTAFDLASVIAGNAANIQYWNSLTKSWQPQRPQPDANGKGFWQDKLGTTHHEAGTLFMGAPGSSITDTNGKFHNTDNVYVAGPAVFPSLGSANPSLTAFSLARKTVQEINRKNTPIVDNGFTPLSLAAKDWQMVSAANTAPFMKNYGKVLETIYGYGLYWYVKEQFSNFILKIDWRTGRRDDNSGIYIRIPAFNIPNALQSADSQGHEIEIDERGFDSQNNSEGNWIKINGAIYDLQAPARLASNAVGQWNTYIIEANGPQIQVTLNGQLVNTYTSNRQLTGYIALQAHHDTSRVQFRNLLIKKLP
;
A
#
# COMPACT_ATOMS: atom_id res chain seq x y z
N MET A 1 -5.11 -31.28 0.60
CA MET A 1 -4.86 -30.29 -0.50
C MET A 1 -3.35 -30.10 -0.59
N SER A 2 -2.77 -30.27 -1.77
CA SER A 2 -1.40 -29.79 -2.02
C SER A 2 -1.43 -28.27 -1.90
N LEU A 3 -0.79 -27.71 -0.88
CA LEU A 3 -0.53 -26.28 -0.85
C LEU A 3 0.43 -26.01 -2.02
N THR A 4 -0.05 -25.41 -3.11
CA THR A 4 0.80 -25.10 -4.25
C THR A 4 1.82 -24.02 -3.84
N LYS A 5 3.12 -24.40 -3.89
CA LYS A 5 4.27 -23.49 -3.72
C LYS A 5 4.27 -22.44 -4.83
N LEU A 6 5.16 -21.45 -4.76
CA LEU A 6 5.47 -20.59 -5.91
C LEU A 6 6.07 -21.45 -7.04
N ILE A 7 5.68 -21.19 -8.29
CA ILE A 7 5.99 -22.05 -9.44
C ILE A 7 6.62 -21.21 -10.54
N VAL A 8 7.87 -21.53 -10.87
CA VAL A 8 8.62 -20.90 -11.98
C VAL A 8 8.05 -21.32 -13.34
N ASP A 9 7.60 -22.57 -13.45
CA ASP A 9 7.02 -23.19 -14.66
C ASP A 9 6.01 -24.30 -14.24
N PRO A 10 4.76 -24.30 -14.73
CA PRO A 10 3.78 -25.36 -14.44
C PRO A 10 4.23 -26.79 -14.81
N ASN A 11 5.21 -26.94 -15.70
CA ASN A 11 5.77 -28.22 -16.12
C ASN A 11 6.96 -28.68 -15.25
N GLN A 12 7.47 -27.84 -14.34
CA GLN A 12 8.48 -28.25 -13.38
C GLN A 12 7.84 -28.81 -12.11
N THR A 13 8.17 -30.06 -11.79
CA THR A 13 7.89 -30.63 -10.47
C THR A 13 8.54 -29.74 -9.41
N PRO A 14 7.81 -29.26 -8.37
CA PRO A 14 8.41 -28.42 -7.35
C PRO A 14 9.59 -29.16 -6.74
N ALA A 15 10.80 -28.61 -6.88
CA ALA A 15 11.93 -29.13 -6.15
C ALA A 15 11.58 -29.09 -4.66
N ASN A 16 11.68 -30.24 -3.96
CA ASN A 16 11.56 -30.29 -2.50
C ASN A 16 12.59 -29.38 -1.80
N PHE A 17 13.58 -28.88 -2.55
CA PHE A 17 14.74 -28.09 -2.12
C PHE A 17 14.48 -26.57 -1.96
N ASP A 18 13.28 -26.07 -2.27
CA ASP A 18 13.00 -24.62 -2.28
C ASP A 18 12.62 -24.03 -0.91
N ILE A 19 12.20 -24.89 0.03
CA ILE A 19 12.04 -24.47 1.42
C ILE A 19 13.45 -24.33 1.99
N GLN A 20 13.85 -23.09 2.29
CA GLN A 20 15.19 -22.83 2.80
C GLN A 20 15.32 -23.38 4.23
N GLY A 21 16.23 -24.34 4.41
CA GLY A 21 16.65 -24.78 5.73
C GLY A 21 17.66 -23.79 6.32
N THR A 22 17.44 -23.39 7.56
CA THR A 22 18.43 -22.69 8.39
C THR A 22 19.04 -23.68 9.38
N THR A 23 20.08 -23.27 10.12
CA THR A 23 20.66 -24.08 11.21
C THR A 23 19.63 -24.50 12.27
N PHE A 24 18.50 -23.78 12.37
CA PHE A 24 17.51 -23.96 13.45
C PHE A 24 16.10 -24.34 12.97
N SER A 25 15.70 -24.00 11.75
CA SER A 25 14.31 -24.15 11.27
C SER A 25 14.19 -24.09 9.74
N PHE A 26 13.01 -24.44 9.20
CA PHE A 26 12.68 -24.28 7.78
C PHE A 26 11.85 -23.02 7.54
N ASP A 27 12.21 -22.21 6.54
CA ASP A 27 11.40 -21.09 6.10
C ASP A 27 10.29 -21.54 5.14
N VAL A 28 9.21 -22.06 5.74
CA VAL A 28 8.03 -22.48 4.99
C VAL A 28 7.25 -21.26 4.53
N LEU A 29 6.89 -20.35 5.44
CA LEU A 29 6.01 -19.22 5.12
C LEU A 29 6.61 -18.30 4.06
N GLY A 30 7.89 -17.96 4.17
CA GLY A 30 8.57 -17.14 3.17
C GLY A 30 8.46 -17.74 1.78
N ARG A 31 8.64 -19.06 1.63
CA ARG A 31 8.52 -19.71 0.32
C ARG A 31 7.11 -19.69 -0.29
N TYR A 32 6.05 -19.60 0.52
CA TYR A 32 4.67 -19.52 0.00
C TYR A 32 4.21 -18.09 -0.32
N VAL A 33 5.00 -17.08 0.06
CA VAL A 33 4.62 -15.67 -0.03
C VAL A 33 5.61 -14.86 -0.88
N CYS A 34 6.91 -15.15 -0.81
CA CYS A 34 7.99 -14.32 -1.35
C CYS A 34 8.62 -14.92 -2.61
N ASN A 35 8.82 -14.07 -3.60
CA ASN A 35 9.54 -14.36 -4.84
C ASN A 35 11.03 -13.98 -4.72
N THR A 36 11.87 -14.75 -5.40
CA THR A 36 13.28 -14.42 -5.68
C THR A 36 13.39 -13.53 -6.92
N TRP A 37 14.54 -12.86 -7.10
CA TRP A 37 14.82 -12.12 -8.34
C TRP A 37 14.77 -13.02 -9.58
N GLN A 38 15.27 -14.26 -9.45
CA GLN A 38 15.26 -15.24 -10.54
C GLN A 38 13.84 -15.60 -10.98
N GLU A 39 12.89 -15.69 -10.05
CA GLU A 39 11.48 -15.93 -10.36
C GLU A 39 10.83 -14.73 -11.05
N ILE A 40 11.12 -13.50 -10.59
CA ILE A 40 10.67 -12.28 -11.26
C ILE A 40 11.20 -12.24 -12.70
N LYS A 41 12.50 -12.48 -12.87
CA LYS A 41 13.16 -12.48 -14.19
C LYS A 41 12.63 -13.61 -15.08
N ALA A 42 12.48 -14.82 -14.55
CA ALA A 42 11.95 -15.96 -15.30
C ALA A 42 10.50 -15.71 -15.74
N SER A 43 9.66 -15.14 -14.87
CA SER A 43 8.29 -14.76 -15.23
C SER A 43 8.26 -13.83 -16.45
N LEU A 44 9.13 -12.81 -16.48
CA LEU A 44 9.23 -11.88 -17.61
C LEU A 44 9.83 -12.53 -18.87
N ASP A 45 10.95 -13.26 -18.72
CA ASP A 45 11.64 -13.93 -19.84
C ASP A 45 10.77 -15.01 -20.50
N SER A 46 9.86 -15.64 -19.74
CA SER A 46 8.91 -16.65 -20.22
C SER A 46 7.60 -16.06 -20.77
N GLY A 47 7.56 -14.76 -21.07
CA GLY A 47 6.40 -14.10 -21.68
C GLY A 47 5.34 -13.62 -20.71
N GLY A 48 5.68 -13.46 -19.43
CA GLY A 48 4.86 -12.71 -18.48
C GLY A 48 4.82 -11.24 -18.86
N TYR A 49 3.62 -10.64 -18.82
CA TYR A 49 3.48 -9.21 -19.12
C TYR A 49 4.28 -8.36 -18.12
N PRO A 50 4.77 -7.17 -18.54
CA PRO A 50 5.40 -6.23 -17.63
C PRO A 50 4.50 -5.86 -16.44
N PHE A 51 5.12 -5.41 -15.34
CA PHE A 51 4.36 -4.91 -14.19
C PHE A 51 3.67 -3.58 -14.51
N ASP A 52 2.37 -3.51 -14.24
CA ASP A 52 1.58 -2.28 -14.36
C ASP A 52 1.79 -1.35 -13.16
N VAL A 53 2.16 -1.91 -12.00
CA VAL A 53 2.46 -1.16 -10.77
C VAL A 53 3.71 -1.74 -10.08
N VAL A 54 4.65 -0.87 -9.71
CA VAL A 54 5.80 -1.21 -8.85
C VAL A 54 5.72 -0.39 -7.57
N ILE A 55 5.70 -1.07 -6.42
CA ILE A 55 5.65 -0.48 -5.08
C ILE A 55 7.01 -0.66 -4.42
N ILE A 56 7.63 0.46 -4.03
CA ILE A 56 8.93 0.51 -3.37
C ILE A 56 8.70 0.65 -1.87
N GLY A 57 9.03 -0.41 -1.12
CA GLY A 57 8.74 -0.57 0.29
C GLY A 57 7.52 -1.46 0.49
N GLY A 58 7.74 -2.68 0.98
CA GLY A 58 6.70 -3.63 1.40
C GLY A 58 6.33 -3.46 2.87
N GLY A 59 6.44 -2.24 3.42
CA GLY A 59 6.08 -1.91 4.79
C GLY A 59 4.59 -1.62 4.95
N MET A 60 4.24 -0.94 6.05
CA MET A 60 2.87 -0.59 6.45
C MET A 60 1.98 -0.14 5.27
N PHE A 61 2.39 0.89 4.54
CA PHE A 61 1.56 1.49 3.49
C PHE A 61 1.69 0.77 2.14
N GLY A 62 2.86 0.21 1.84
CA GLY A 62 3.09 -0.46 0.56
C GLY A 62 2.39 -1.81 0.46
N SER A 63 2.46 -2.65 1.51
CA SER A 63 1.68 -3.89 1.60
C SER A 63 0.18 -3.62 1.54
N TYR A 64 -0.27 -2.57 2.25
CA TYR A 64 -1.66 -2.14 2.21
C TYR A 64 -2.08 -1.74 0.79
N ALA A 65 -1.31 -0.88 0.13
CA ALA A 65 -1.59 -0.44 -1.24
C ALA A 65 -1.61 -1.62 -2.23
N ALA A 66 -0.67 -2.56 -2.12
CA ALA A 66 -0.59 -3.74 -2.98
C ALA A 66 -1.86 -4.59 -2.90
N GLU A 67 -2.38 -4.82 -1.69
CA GLU A 67 -3.64 -5.55 -1.50
C GLU A 67 -4.81 -4.76 -2.10
N LYS A 68 -4.87 -3.44 -1.92
CA LYS A 68 -5.95 -2.63 -2.51
C LYS A 68 -5.91 -2.65 -4.03
N PHE A 69 -4.74 -2.63 -4.65
CA PHE A 69 -4.61 -2.83 -6.10
C PHE A 69 -5.16 -4.19 -6.52
N PHE A 70 -4.76 -5.26 -5.81
CA PHE A 70 -5.21 -6.62 -6.14
C PHE A 70 -6.73 -6.77 -6.06
N ARG A 71 -7.33 -6.31 -4.96
CA ARG A 71 -8.78 -6.43 -4.69
C ARG A 71 -9.63 -5.44 -5.46
N THR A 72 -9.36 -4.14 -5.33
CA THR A 72 -10.20 -3.09 -5.93
C THR A 72 -9.93 -2.92 -7.41
N GLY A 73 -8.74 -3.27 -7.87
CA GLY A 73 -8.35 -3.32 -9.29
C GLY A 73 -8.56 -4.69 -9.93
N LYS A 74 -9.35 -5.60 -9.33
CA LYS A 74 -9.57 -6.97 -9.87
C LYS A 74 -10.01 -6.97 -11.34
N ASP A 75 -10.85 -5.99 -11.71
CA ASP A 75 -11.41 -5.85 -13.05
C ASP A 75 -10.37 -5.41 -14.08
N LEU A 76 -9.27 -4.80 -13.63
CA LEU A 76 -8.20 -4.28 -14.48
C LEU A 76 -7.10 -5.32 -14.77
N GLY A 77 -7.06 -6.41 -14.00
CA GLY A 77 -6.06 -7.47 -14.19
C GLY A 77 -4.61 -7.01 -13.97
N LEU A 78 -4.38 -5.92 -13.23
CA LEU A 78 -3.04 -5.33 -13.07
C LEU A 78 -2.03 -6.32 -12.48
N ARG A 79 -0.80 -6.30 -13.00
CA ARG A 79 0.38 -6.95 -12.44
C ARG A 79 1.13 -6.00 -11.50
N ILE A 80 1.36 -6.44 -10.28
CA ILE A 80 1.85 -5.65 -9.15
C ILE A 80 3.14 -6.29 -8.62
N LEU A 81 4.22 -5.51 -8.56
CA LEU A 81 5.47 -5.90 -7.92
C LEU A 81 5.71 -5.07 -6.66
N VAL A 82 5.84 -5.74 -5.51
CA VAL A 82 6.26 -5.11 -4.25
C VAL A 82 7.73 -5.43 -4.01
N ILE A 83 8.56 -4.41 -3.86
CA ILE A 83 9.99 -4.54 -3.58
C ILE A 83 10.24 -4.10 -2.14
N GLU A 84 10.80 -4.99 -1.31
CA GLU A 84 11.12 -4.73 0.09
C GLU A 84 12.62 -4.91 0.33
N ALA A 85 13.24 -3.92 0.98
CA ALA A 85 14.68 -3.93 1.26
C ALA A 85 15.07 -4.94 2.35
N GLY A 86 14.15 -5.22 3.28
CA GLY A 86 14.31 -6.18 4.36
C GLY A 86 13.72 -7.56 4.11
N ASP A 87 13.73 -8.38 5.17
CA ASP A 87 13.27 -9.77 5.16
C ASP A 87 11.75 -9.92 5.40
N PHE A 88 11.20 -11.08 5.03
CA PHE A 88 9.90 -11.51 5.55
C PHE A 88 10.10 -12.10 6.95
N LEU A 89 9.64 -11.39 7.98
CA LEU A 89 9.94 -11.73 9.38
C LEU A 89 8.77 -12.42 10.10
N LEU A 90 7.61 -11.76 10.14
CA LEU A 90 6.44 -12.23 10.85
C LEU A 90 5.20 -12.11 9.96
N PRO A 91 4.27 -13.09 10.02
CA PRO A 91 3.05 -13.04 9.24
C PRO A 91 1.99 -12.09 9.82
N SER A 92 2.19 -11.57 11.04
CA SER A 92 1.24 -10.72 11.75
C SER A 92 1.95 -9.80 12.75
N HIS A 93 1.18 -8.96 13.46
CA HIS A 93 1.68 -8.09 14.51
C HIS A 93 2.35 -8.88 15.65
N ILE A 94 3.43 -8.34 16.26
CA ILE A 94 4.14 -9.04 17.35
C ILE A 94 3.23 -9.36 18.53
N GLN A 95 2.28 -8.47 18.84
CA GLN A 95 1.36 -8.62 19.97
C GLN A 95 0.29 -9.71 19.75
N ASN A 96 0.16 -10.21 18.51
CA ASN A 96 -0.67 -11.38 18.19
C ASN A 96 0.08 -12.70 18.44
N LEU A 97 1.35 -12.64 18.84
CA LEU A 97 2.12 -13.80 19.29
C LEU A 97 1.93 -14.01 20.80
N PRO A 98 2.15 -15.22 21.33
CA PRO A 98 2.09 -15.49 22.77
C PRO A 98 2.88 -14.46 23.60
N GLN A 99 2.28 -13.94 24.67
CA GLN A 99 2.77 -12.77 25.43
C GLN A 99 4.27 -12.80 25.79
N LYS A 100 4.84 -13.97 26.13
CA LYS A 100 6.26 -14.09 26.48
C LYS A 100 7.22 -13.82 25.32
N LEU A 101 6.70 -13.88 24.09
CA LEU A 101 7.41 -13.67 22.84
C LEU A 101 7.09 -12.29 22.23
N GLY A 102 5.79 -11.95 22.19
CA GLY A 102 5.22 -10.80 21.45
C GLY A 102 5.62 -9.38 21.88
N GLY A 103 6.44 -9.24 22.92
CA GLY A 103 7.01 -7.95 23.36
C GLY A 103 8.54 -7.88 23.34
N LYS A 104 9.23 -8.95 22.91
CA LYS A 104 10.70 -9.05 22.97
C LYS A 104 11.37 -9.33 21.63
N ILE A 105 10.60 -9.69 20.59
CA ILE A 105 11.16 -9.98 19.27
C ILE A 105 11.31 -8.69 18.47
N GLY A 106 12.56 -8.41 18.09
CA GLY A 106 12.86 -7.60 16.92
C GLY A 106 12.40 -6.15 17.03
N GLY A 107 12.35 -5.57 18.23
CA GLY A 107 12.21 -4.12 18.44
C GLY A 107 13.54 -3.37 18.22
N PRO A 108 13.52 -2.03 18.20
CA PRO A 108 14.75 -1.25 18.09
C PRO A 108 15.58 -1.32 19.39
N ASP A 109 16.88 -1.57 19.28
CA ASP A 109 17.79 -1.77 20.43
C ASP A 109 18.42 -0.48 20.98
N GLY A 110 17.85 0.68 20.65
CA GLY A 110 18.30 1.98 21.16
C GLY A 110 18.15 3.10 20.15
N LEU A 111 18.56 4.31 20.57
CA LEU A 111 18.55 5.49 19.73
C LEU A 111 19.95 5.75 19.16
N ARG A 112 20.03 6.14 17.88
CA ARG A 112 21.29 6.43 17.20
C ARG A 112 21.15 7.61 16.23
N ASN A 113 22.25 8.31 15.95
CA ASN A 113 22.29 9.47 15.05
C ASN A 113 22.79 9.12 13.64
N THR A 114 23.52 8.01 13.51
CA THR A 114 24.01 7.43 12.26
C THR A 114 24.10 5.91 12.45
N ASP A 115 24.28 5.17 11.36
CA ASP A 115 24.52 3.74 11.39
C ASP A 115 26.04 3.50 11.47
N ASP A 116 26.49 2.48 12.19
CA ASP A 116 27.91 2.17 12.43
C ASP A 116 28.50 1.21 11.38
N GLY A 117 27.83 1.07 10.24
CA GLY A 117 28.24 0.20 9.15
C GLY A 117 27.98 -1.29 9.37
N ASN A 118 27.51 -1.73 10.55
CA ASN A 118 27.23 -3.16 10.82
C ASN A 118 26.11 -3.47 11.86
N ALA A 119 25.53 -2.50 12.56
CA ALA A 119 24.51 -2.75 13.60
C ALA A 119 23.08 -2.54 13.08
N GLN A 120 22.69 -3.17 11.97
CA GLN A 120 21.28 -3.51 11.81
C GLN A 120 20.97 -4.57 12.85
N ASN A 121 20.01 -4.32 13.75
CA ASN A 121 19.51 -5.34 14.65
C ASN A 121 18.56 -6.28 13.88
N VAL A 122 19.08 -6.92 12.82
CA VAL A 122 18.44 -7.72 11.73
C VAL A 122 17.29 -7.01 10.99
N ILE A 123 16.44 -6.29 11.71
CA ILE A 123 15.21 -5.63 11.27
C ILE A 123 15.36 -4.10 11.34
N TRP A 124 15.95 -3.54 12.41
CA TRP A 124 16.02 -2.08 12.57
C TRP A 124 17.36 -1.52 12.11
N GLY A 125 17.31 -0.61 11.13
CA GLY A 125 18.48 0.10 10.59
C GLY A 125 18.24 1.60 10.44
N MET A 126 19.30 2.38 10.24
CA MET A 126 19.20 3.83 10.09
C MET A 126 19.90 4.29 8.80
N PRO A 127 19.23 4.29 7.63
CA PRO A 127 19.86 4.64 6.35
C PRO A 127 20.21 6.13 6.22
N TRP A 128 19.77 6.98 7.15
CA TRP A 128 20.05 8.41 7.17
C TRP A 128 20.98 8.81 8.32
N ILE A 129 21.50 10.04 8.27
CA ILE A 129 22.23 10.70 9.34
C ILE A 129 21.33 11.77 9.92
N SER A 130 21.41 12.04 11.22
CA SER A 130 20.61 13.08 11.85
C SER A 130 21.28 13.79 13.02
N ASN A 131 20.88 15.05 13.25
CA ASN A 131 21.21 15.78 14.47
C ASN A 131 20.48 15.23 15.71
N GLU A 132 19.34 14.56 15.54
CA GLU A 132 18.58 13.89 16.61
C GLU A 132 18.75 12.38 16.54
N ALA A 133 18.61 11.71 17.69
CA ALA A 133 18.79 10.26 17.78
C ALA A 133 17.47 9.52 17.50
N PHE A 134 17.48 8.58 16.57
CA PHE A 134 16.31 7.80 16.14
C PHE A 134 16.40 6.32 16.55
N PRO A 135 15.24 5.68 16.78
CA PRO A 135 15.15 4.22 16.92
C PRO A 135 15.47 3.45 15.61
N GLY A 136 15.30 4.11 14.45
CA GLY A 136 15.54 3.55 13.12
C GLY A 136 14.25 3.18 12.37
N LEU A 137 14.43 2.59 11.18
CA LEU A 137 13.39 2.07 10.30
C LEU A 137 13.36 0.54 10.36
N ALA A 138 12.17 -0.03 10.38
CA ALA A 138 11.97 -1.48 10.29
C ALA A 138 12.07 -1.95 8.82
N TYR A 139 13.15 -2.62 8.50
CA TYR A 139 13.42 -3.35 7.25
C TYR A 139 12.82 -4.74 7.33
N CYS A 140 11.52 -4.82 7.09
CA CYS A 140 10.84 -6.08 6.91
C CYS A 140 9.53 -5.88 6.15
N VAL A 141 9.03 -6.94 5.55
CA VAL A 141 7.65 -6.98 5.03
C VAL A 141 6.69 -6.65 6.17
N GLY A 142 5.73 -5.76 5.94
CA GLY A 142 4.84 -5.17 6.96
C GLY A 142 5.44 -3.97 7.71
N GLY A 143 6.77 -3.85 7.75
CA GLY A 143 7.50 -2.74 8.34
C GLY A 143 7.01 -2.40 9.75
N ARG A 144 6.87 -1.10 10.04
CA ARG A 144 6.43 -0.63 11.38
C ARG A 144 5.03 -1.11 11.79
N SER A 145 4.19 -1.57 10.86
CA SER A 145 2.87 -2.11 11.23
C SER A 145 2.95 -3.43 12.00
N ILE A 146 4.11 -4.09 12.03
CA ILE A 146 4.32 -5.28 12.87
C ILE A 146 4.53 -4.91 14.34
N PHE A 147 4.95 -3.67 14.63
CA PHE A 147 5.47 -3.25 15.95
C PHE A 147 4.71 -2.08 16.60
N TRP A 148 3.85 -1.40 15.85
CA TRP A 148 3.22 -0.15 16.26
C TRP A 148 2.16 -0.30 17.38
N GLY A 149 1.85 0.81 18.05
CA GLY A 149 0.87 0.84 19.14
C GLY A 149 -0.60 0.72 18.71
N GLY A 150 -0.92 0.83 17.41
CA GLY A 150 -2.29 0.77 16.89
C GLY A 150 -3.11 2.06 17.01
N TRP A 151 -2.61 3.10 17.67
CA TRP A 151 -3.31 4.39 17.80
C TRP A 151 -3.64 4.99 16.44
N SER A 152 -4.93 5.23 16.23
CA SER A 152 -5.52 5.59 14.93
C SER A 152 -6.56 6.71 15.04
N PRO A 153 -6.26 7.86 15.70
CA PRO A 153 -7.19 8.98 15.74
C PRO A 153 -7.34 9.63 14.35
N ARG A 154 -8.55 10.12 14.06
CA ARG A 154 -8.79 11.02 12.92
C ARG A 154 -8.19 12.40 13.19
N LEU A 155 -7.75 13.08 12.13
CA LEU A 155 -7.55 14.53 12.15
C LEU A 155 -8.88 15.24 12.47
N THR A 156 -8.81 16.36 13.18
CA THR A 156 -9.97 17.20 13.49
C THR A 156 -10.37 18.05 12.28
N ASP A 157 -11.60 18.58 12.28
CA ASP A 157 -12.02 19.54 11.24
C ASP A 157 -11.10 20.75 11.16
N ASN A 158 -10.62 21.24 12.31
CA ASN A 158 -9.66 22.33 12.38
C ASN A 158 -8.33 21.94 11.72
N ASP A 159 -7.82 20.73 11.93
CA ASP A 159 -6.58 20.27 11.26
C ASP A 159 -6.73 20.29 9.73
N LEU A 160 -7.90 19.86 9.26
CA LEU A 160 -8.21 19.73 7.84
C LEU A 160 -8.52 21.07 7.13
N LEU A 161 -8.61 22.19 7.85
CA LEU A 161 -8.76 23.51 7.23
C LEU A 161 -7.57 23.90 6.35
N ASN A 162 -6.37 23.41 6.72
CA ASN A 162 -5.12 23.68 6.00
C ASN A 162 -4.78 22.57 4.98
N TRP A 163 -5.73 21.68 4.68
CA TRP A 163 -5.59 20.61 3.70
C TRP A 163 -6.37 20.95 2.43
N PRO A 164 -5.96 20.43 1.25
CA PRO A 164 -6.77 20.55 0.03
C PRO A 164 -8.20 20.03 0.24
N THR A 165 -9.19 20.78 -0.24
CA THR A 165 -10.61 20.49 0.00
C THR A 165 -11.03 19.11 -0.49
N ASP A 166 -10.56 18.68 -1.68
CA ASP A 166 -10.88 17.35 -2.23
C ASP A 166 -10.33 16.20 -1.37
N VAL A 167 -9.28 16.46 -0.60
CA VAL A 167 -8.68 15.49 0.32
C VAL A 167 -9.47 15.45 1.63
N SER A 168 -9.82 16.61 2.18
CA SER A 168 -10.69 16.74 3.35
C SER A 168 -12.05 16.05 3.12
N ASP A 169 -12.67 16.29 1.96
CA ASP A 169 -13.94 15.68 1.57
C ASP A 169 -13.80 14.18 1.36
N PHE A 170 -12.70 13.71 0.76
CA PHE A 170 -12.43 12.28 0.62
C PHE A 170 -12.28 11.58 1.98
N LEU A 171 -11.56 12.19 2.91
CA LEU A 171 -11.31 11.63 4.25
C LEU A 171 -12.59 11.57 5.08
N LYS A 172 -13.35 12.67 5.14
CA LYS A 172 -14.56 12.80 5.97
C LYS A 172 -15.80 12.19 5.32
N GLY A 173 -15.88 12.27 4.00
CA GLY A 173 -17.07 11.96 3.22
C GLY A 173 -17.98 13.18 3.10
N VAL A 174 -18.91 13.10 2.14
CA VAL A 174 -19.97 14.08 1.94
C VAL A 174 -21.28 13.37 2.22
N SER A 175 -21.98 13.80 3.27
CA SER A 175 -23.26 13.19 3.69
C SER A 175 -24.21 13.02 2.50
N PRO A 176 -24.83 11.84 2.30
CA PRO A 176 -24.88 10.69 3.21
C PRO A 176 -23.75 9.66 3.03
N VAL A 177 -22.75 9.93 2.17
CA VAL A 177 -21.67 9.00 1.84
C VAL A 177 -20.55 9.12 2.86
N ALA A 178 -20.25 8.03 3.56
CA ALA A 178 -19.15 7.97 4.51
C ALA A 178 -17.79 8.17 3.79
N GLY A 179 -16.86 8.88 4.42
CA GLY A 179 -15.51 9.08 3.88
C GLY A 179 -14.57 7.91 4.14
N ALA A 180 -13.36 8.05 3.59
CA ALA A 180 -12.30 7.05 3.68
C ALA A 180 -11.92 6.69 5.11
N TYR A 181 -11.99 7.62 6.08
CA TYR A 181 -11.73 7.29 7.48
C TYR A 181 -12.64 6.17 7.98
N THR A 182 -13.93 6.25 7.71
CA THR A 182 -14.91 5.26 8.17
C THR A 182 -14.66 3.87 7.57
N TYR A 183 -14.21 3.81 6.31
CA TYR A 183 -13.85 2.54 5.67
C TYR A 183 -12.57 1.96 6.26
N THR A 184 -11.53 2.78 6.40
CA THR A 184 -10.23 2.35 6.93
C THR A 184 -10.35 1.90 8.38
N GLU A 185 -11.11 2.61 9.21
CA GLU A 185 -11.35 2.22 10.61
C GLU A 185 -12.00 0.84 10.74
N LYS A 186 -13.00 0.54 9.91
CA LYS A 186 -13.61 -0.80 9.88
C LYS A 186 -12.62 -1.87 9.45
N GLU A 187 -11.80 -1.55 8.47
CA GLU A 187 -10.88 -2.49 7.87
C GLU A 187 -9.69 -2.83 8.76
N ILE A 188 -9.18 -1.87 9.53
CA ILE A 188 -8.04 -2.08 10.44
C ILE A 188 -8.48 -2.39 11.88
N GLY A 189 -9.79 -2.55 12.12
CA GLY A 189 -10.33 -2.91 13.43
C GLY A 189 -10.34 -1.78 14.45
N VAL A 190 -10.46 -0.51 14.03
CA VAL A 190 -10.70 0.64 14.94
C VAL A 190 -12.19 0.75 15.31
N ASN A 191 -13.08 0.35 14.39
CA ASN A 191 -14.52 0.46 14.58
C ASN A 191 -15.23 -0.82 14.07
N PRO A 192 -15.94 -1.59 14.91
CA PRO A 192 -16.31 -1.27 16.29
C PRO A 192 -15.12 -1.26 17.24
N SER A 193 -15.24 -0.37 18.22
CA SER A 193 -14.44 -0.31 19.43
C SER A 193 -14.32 -1.66 20.11
N THR A 194 -13.13 -1.98 20.62
CA THR A 194 -12.88 -3.28 21.23
C THR A 194 -13.46 -3.39 22.65
N ASP A 195 -14.22 -4.45 22.88
CA ASP A 195 -14.92 -4.77 24.12
C ASP A 195 -14.04 -4.75 25.38
N TYR A 196 -12.83 -5.31 25.36
CA TYR A 196 -11.98 -5.37 26.55
C TYR A 196 -11.50 -4.00 27.04
N ILE A 197 -11.56 -2.96 26.21
CA ILE A 197 -11.22 -1.59 26.59
C ILE A 197 -12.41 -0.92 27.27
N VAL A 198 -13.63 -1.15 26.75
CA VAL A 198 -14.83 -0.39 27.13
C VAL A 198 -15.77 -1.12 28.10
N GLN A 199 -15.65 -2.44 28.24
CA GLN A 199 -16.53 -3.27 29.08
C GLN A 199 -15.96 -3.54 30.48
N ALA A 200 -15.35 -2.52 31.09
CA ALA A 200 -14.87 -2.59 32.48
C ALA A 200 -15.48 -1.46 33.33
N SER A 201 -15.80 -1.76 34.60
CA SER A 201 -16.14 -0.73 35.59
C SER A 201 -15.03 0.33 35.70
N ALA A 202 -13.77 -0.10 35.51
CA ALA A 202 -12.60 0.77 35.44
C ALA A 202 -12.67 1.80 34.30
N TYR A 203 -13.14 1.41 33.11
CA TYR A 203 -13.32 2.32 31.97
C TYR A 203 -14.33 3.42 32.32
N ASN A 204 -15.55 3.03 32.69
CA ASN A 204 -16.64 3.99 32.97
C ASN A 204 -16.29 4.96 34.11
N THR A 205 -15.60 4.46 35.14
CA THR A 205 -15.15 5.26 36.28
C THR A 205 -14.11 6.29 35.85
N LEU A 206 -13.09 5.87 35.08
CA LEU A 206 -12.06 6.76 34.59
C LEU A 206 -12.60 7.76 33.56
N ASP A 207 -13.47 7.33 32.64
CA ASP A 207 -14.16 8.19 31.68
C ASP A 207 -14.93 9.31 32.39
N THR A 208 -15.70 8.94 33.42
CA THR A 208 -16.45 9.91 34.26
C THR A 208 -15.50 10.88 34.95
N ALA A 209 -14.41 10.38 35.55
CA ALA A 209 -13.42 11.22 36.22
C ALA A 209 -12.74 12.21 35.25
N LEU A 210 -12.35 11.75 34.06
CA LEU A 210 -11.75 12.57 33.01
C LEU A 210 -12.74 13.66 32.53
N LYS A 211 -13.99 13.30 32.27
CA LYS A 211 -15.05 14.24 31.84
C LYS A 211 -15.38 15.27 32.92
N ASN A 212 -15.39 14.87 34.20
CA ASN A 212 -15.62 15.79 35.31
C ASN A 212 -14.44 16.75 35.55
N ALA A 213 -13.22 16.33 35.26
CA ALA A 213 -12.03 17.18 35.36
C ALA A 213 -11.94 18.22 34.22
N MET A 214 -12.45 17.88 33.03
CA MET A 214 -12.33 18.69 31.81
C MET A 214 -12.75 20.16 31.97
N PRO A 215 -13.90 20.54 32.58
CA PRO A 215 -14.29 21.94 32.72
C PRO A 215 -13.30 22.82 33.50
N GLY A 216 -12.51 22.22 34.41
CA GLY A 216 -11.49 22.91 35.20
C GLY A 216 -10.15 23.12 34.47
N ILE A 217 -10.00 22.56 33.27
CA ILE A 217 -8.73 22.56 32.52
C ILE A 217 -9.02 23.07 31.09
N PRO A 218 -8.95 24.40 30.86
CA PRO A 218 -9.43 25.02 29.61
C PRO A 218 -8.78 24.49 28.31
N ALA A 219 -7.58 23.92 28.41
CA ALA A 219 -6.86 23.33 27.28
C ALA A 219 -7.53 22.04 26.76
N ILE A 220 -8.26 21.30 27.61
CA ILE A 220 -8.96 20.07 27.20
C ILE A 220 -10.24 20.42 26.46
N LYS A 221 -10.45 19.80 25.30
CA LYS A 221 -11.60 20.03 24.42
C LYS A 221 -12.54 18.84 24.31
N ALA A 222 -12.01 17.63 24.45
CA ALA A 222 -12.83 16.42 24.40
C ALA A 222 -12.17 15.26 25.14
N VAL A 223 -13.00 14.38 25.69
CA VAL A 223 -12.63 13.05 26.19
C VAL A 223 -13.43 12.03 25.38
N ALA A 224 -12.74 11.04 24.83
CA ALA A 224 -13.35 9.98 24.04
C ALA A 224 -12.63 8.65 24.27
N GLU A 225 -13.22 7.58 23.74
CA GLU A 225 -12.57 6.28 23.68
C GLU A 225 -11.29 6.33 22.85
N ALA A 226 -10.30 5.52 23.23
CA ALA A 226 -9.07 5.36 22.46
C ALA A 226 -9.34 4.69 21.09
N PRO A 227 -9.06 5.37 19.96
CA PRO A 227 -9.20 4.78 18.64
C PRO A 227 -7.99 3.88 18.36
N LEU A 228 -8.17 2.57 18.49
CA LEU A 228 -7.08 1.59 18.39
C LEU A 228 -7.37 0.56 17.30
N ALA A 229 -6.41 0.32 16.42
CA ALA A 229 -6.46 -0.67 15.35
C ALA A 229 -6.26 -2.09 15.90
N VAL A 230 -7.24 -2.54 16.68
CA VAL A 230 -7.32 -3.85 17.30
C VAL A 230 -8.79 -4.21 17.43
N GLN A 231 -9.15 -5.41 17.00
CA GLN A 231 -10.49 -5.93 17.18
C GLN A 231 -10.43 -7.22 18.00
N GLY A 232 -10.87 -7.18 19.26
CA GLY A 232 -10.90 -8.35 20.15
C GLY A 232 -12.15 -9.23 19.96
N SER A 233 -13.28 -8.62 19.57
CA SER A 233 -14.55 -9.34 19.37
C SER A 233 -14.66 -9.93 17.97
N SER A 234 -15.33 -11.07 17.88
CA SER A 234 -15.68 -11.68 16.60
C SER A 234 -16.49 -10.72 15.72
N PRO A 235 -16.15 -10.56 14.42
CA PRO A 235 -16.92 -9.72 13.49
C PRO A 235 -18.29 -10.31 13.14
N GLY A 236 -18.54 -11.58 13.48
CA GLY A 236 -19.81 -12.25 13.22
C GLY A 236 -19.76 -13.74 13.57
N PRO A 237 -20.92 -14.41 13.70
CA PRO A 237 -20.98 -15.81 14.13
C PRO A 237 -20.07 -16.74 13.33
N GLY A 238 -19.23 -17.52 14.02
CA GLY A 238 -18.31 -18.48 13.41
C GLY A 238 -16.98 -17.91 12.91
N LEU A 239 -16.72 -16.60 13.13
CA LEU A 239 -15.49 -15.95 12.68
C LEU A 239 -14.57 -15.61 13.86
N PHE A 240 -13.26 -15.72 13.64
CA PHE A 240 -12.26 -15.20 14.58
C PHE A 240 -12.13 -13.67 14.45
N PRO A 241 -11.72 -12.97 15.53
CA PRO A 241 -11.38 -11.55 15.49
C PRO A 241 -10.24 -11.22 14.50
N PHE A 242 -10.10 -9.94 14.14
CA PHE A 242 -8.98 -9.46 13.32
C PHE A 242 -7.69 -9.23 14.11
N ASP A 243 -7.75 -9.30 15.44
CA ASP A 243 -6.66 -9.03 16.38
C ASP A 243 -6.00 -7.66 16.15
N LYS A 244 -4.75 -7.47 16.57
CA LYS A 244 -4.02 -6.22 16.33
C LYS A 244 -3.60 -6.13 14.87
N PHE A 245 -3.93 -5.01 14.24
CA PHE A 245 -3.67 -4.84 12.82
C PHE A 245 -2.18 -4.77 12.48
N SER A 246 -1.80 -5.51 11.43
CA SER A 246 -0.63 -5.22 10.60
C SER A 246 -1.00 -5.39 9.12
N SER A 247 -0.20 -4.84 8.21
CA SER A 247 -0.46 -4.99 6.77
C SER A 247 -0.02 -6.33 6.19
N CYS A 248 0.70 -7.16 6.97
CA CYS A 248 1.21 -8.46 6.52
C CYS A 248 0.10 -9.44 6.12
N PRO A 249 -0.92 -9.71 6.98
CA PRO A 249 -2.01 -10.62 6.63
C PRO A 249 -2.69 -10.27 5.31
N PHE A 250 -2.92 -8.97 5.07
CA PHE A 250 -3.55 -8.50 3.84
C PHE A 250 -2.74 -8.83 2.59
N LEU A 251 -1.42 -8.58 2.63
CA LEU A 251 -0.53 -8.90 1.52
C LEU A 251 -0.41 -10.42 1.30
N ILE A 252 -0.30 -11.18 2.39
CA ILE A 252 -0.25 -12.65 2.34
C ILE A 252 -1.52 -13.19 1.66
N ASP A 253 -2.70 -12.78 2.11
CA ASP A 253 -3.98 -13.24 1.55
C ASP A 253 -4.14 -12.85 0.09
N ALA A 254 -3.76 -11.63 -0.30
CA ALA A 254 -3.78 -11.22 -1.72
C ALA A 254 -2.89 -12.12 -2.59
N ILE A 255 -1.69 -12.44 -2.10
CA ILE A 255 -0.74 -13.34 -2.79
C ILE A 255 -1.29 -14.76 -2.86
N ARG A 256 -1.85 -15.29 -1.77
CA ARG A 256 -2.39 -16.65 -1.73
C ARG A 256 -3.65 -16.80 -2.57
N ASP A 257 -4.52 -15.80 -2.60
CA ASP A 257 -5.69 -15.78 -3.47
C ASP A 257 -5.31 -15.72 -4.95
N ASP A 258 -4.27 -14.95 -5.29
CA ASP A 258 -3.73 -14.93 -6.66
C ASP A 258 -3.19 -16.31 -7.06
N ILE A 259 -2.41 -16.96 -6.19
CA ILE A 259 -1.88 -18.31 -6.45
C ILE A 259 -3.01 -19.34 -6.56
N ALA A 260 -4.08 -19.22 -5.77
CA ALA A 260 -5.21 -20.13 -5.84
C ALA A 260 -6.01 -19.96 -7.15
N SER A 261 -6.04 -18.76 -7.74
CA SER A 261 -6.88 -18.42 -8.90
C SER A 261 -6.15 -18.36 -10.25
N ASN A 262 -4.84 -18.08 -10.24
CA ASN A 262 -4.02 -17.76 -11.42
C ASN A 262 -2.74 -18.62 -11.50
N ASN A 263 -2.86 -19.94 -11.29
CA ASN A 263 -1.73 -20.88 -11.30
C ASN A 263 -1.55 -21.69 -12.59
N SER A 264 -2.39 -21.49 -13.61
CA SER A 264 -2.38 -22.32 -14.82
C SER A 264 -1.08 -22.19 -15.65
N HIS A 265 -0.33 -21.09 -15.46
CA HIS A 265 0.98 -20.87 -16.08
C HIS A 265 2.06 -20.49 -15.06
N GLY A 266 1.94 -20.96 -13.81
CA GLY A 266 2.84 -20.54 -12.74
C GLY A 266 2.89 -19.02 -12.60
N ASP A 267 4.09 -18.47 -12.37
CA ASP A 267 4.29 -17.03 -12.21
C ASP A 267 4.01 -16.22 -13.49
N VAL A 268 3.92 -16.83 -14.67
CA VAL A 268 3.60 -16.11 -15.92
C VAL A 268 2.16 -15.57 -15.90
N SER A 269 1.22 -16.25 -15.24
CA SER A 269 -0.19 -15.83 -15.11
C SER A 269 -0.52 -15.00 -13.87
N ARG A 270 0.44 -14.83 -12.96
CA ARG A 270 0.20 -14.18 -11.66
C ARG A 270 0.10 -12.66 -11.75
N ARG A 271 -0.58 -12.08 -10.76
CA ARG A 271 -0.87 -10.65 -10.68
C ARG A 271 -0.15 -9.93 -9.56
N ILE A 272 0.31 -10.60 -8.51
CA ILE A 272 0.95 -9.94 -7.38
C ILE A 272 2.20 -10.69 -6.94
N PHE A 273 3.30 -9.94 -6.78
CA PHE A 273 4.62 -10.45 -6.47
C PHE A 273 5.22 -9.68 -5.30
N LEU A 274 5.99 -10.39 -4.48
CA LEU A 274 6.73 -9.80 -3.35
C LEU A 274 8.19 -10.19 -3.44
N LEU A 275 9.06 -9.21 -3.65
CA LEU A 275 10.51 -9.38 -3.74
C LEU A 275 11.19 -8.77 -2.50
N PRO A 276 11.41 -9.55 -1.42
CA PRO A 276 12.13 -9.09 -0.24
C PRO A 276 13.65 -9.05 -0.48
N LYS A 277 14.40 -8.59 0.53
CA LYS A 277 15.87 -8.45 0.53
C LYS A 277 16.43 -7.70 -0.68
N THR A 278 15.67 -6.75 -1.19
CA THR A 278 15.97 -6.04 -2.43
C THR A 278 15.88 -4.55 -2.22
N GLN A 279 17.03 -3.88 -2.25
CA GLN A 279 17.12 -2.44 -2.03
C GLN A 279 16.99 -1.70 -3.36
N VAL A 280 16.08 -0.72 -3.45
CA VAL A 280 16.04 0.21 -4.58
C VAL A 280 17.14 1.25 -4.42
N LEU A 281 17.98 1.38 -5.45
CA LEU A 281 19.15 2.26 -5.46
C LEU A 281 18.85 3.59 -6.16
N GLN A 282 18.14 3.53 -7.29
CA GLN A 282 17.90 4.70 -8.15
C GLN A 282 16.68 4.50 -9.05
N LEU A 283 15.98 5.60 -9.33
CA LEU A 283 14.96 5.67 -10.39
C LEU A 283 15.57 6.39 -11.61
N ASN A 284 15.52 5.75 -12.77
CA ASN A 284 16.08 6.29 -14.00
C ASN A 284 14.97 6.92 -14.85
N LYS A 285 15.15 8.20 -15.19
CA LYS A 285 14.17 8.99 -15.95
C LYS A 285 14.58 9.17 -17.40
N THR A 286 13.59 9.12 -18.28
CA THR A 286 13.65 9.67 -19.64
C THR A 286 12.58 10.74 -19.75
N GLY A 287 12.99 12.02 -19.87
CA GLY A 287 12.06 13.15 -19.75
C GLY A 287 11.38 13.19 -18.36
N SER A 288 10.05 13.31 -18.35
CA SER A 288 9.20 13.31 -17.15
C SER A 288 8.91 11.90 -16.61
N LYS A 289 9.38 10.83 -17.23
CA LYS A 289 8.95 9.48 -16.91
C LYS A 289 10.05 8.62 -16.35
N VAL A 290 9.78 7.87 -15.28
CA VAL A 290 10.68 6.81 -14.81
C VAL A 290 10.49 5.58 -15.71
N THR A 291 11.57 5.15 -16.34
CA THR A 291 11.58 4.06 -17.35
C THR A 291 12.31 2.82 -16.86
N SER A 292 13.15 2.94 -15.82
CA SER A 292 13.75 1.78 -15.14
C SER A 292 14.09 2.07 -13.68
N ILE A 293 14.26 0.99 -12.91
CA ILE A 293 14.61 1.02 -11.48
C ILE A 293 15.86 0.17 -11.29
N ASP A 294 16.91 0.77 -10.73
CA ASP A 294 18.10 0.04 -10.32
C ASP A 294 17.92 -0.50 -8.91
N ILE A 295 18.19 -1.79 -8.74
CA ILE A 295 18.03 -2.52 -7.48
C ILE A 295 19.33 -3.23 -7.10
N SER A 296 19.50 -3.52 -5.81
CA SER A 296 20.47 -4.49 -5.30
C SER A 296 19.73 -5.64 -4.65
N THR A 297 19.92 -6.84 -5.18
CA THR A 297 19.33 -8.09 -4.66
C THR A 297 20.45 -9.09 -4.41
N ASN A 298 20.52 -9.67 -3.21
CA ASN A 298 21.64 -10.51 -2.77
C ASN A 298 23.03 -9.86 -3.02
N GLY A 299 23.08 -8.54 -2.86
CA GLY A 299 24.28 -7.74 -3.06
C GLY A 299 24.71 -7.53 -4.52
N GLN A 300 23.92 -8.01 -5.49
CA GLN A 300 24.16 -7.83 -6.92
C GLN A 300 23.25 -6.74 -7.48
N ARG A 301 23.83 -5.83 -8.27
CA ARG A 301 23.05 -4.80 -8.97
C ARG A 301 22.29 -5.41 -10.14
N GLN A 302 21.03 -5.04 -10.27
CA GLN A 302 20.14 -5.42 -11.36
C GLN A 302 19.29 -4.20 -11.76
N THR A 303 18.65 -4.27 -12.94
CA THR A 303 17.76 -3.21 -13.42
C THR A 303 16.43 -3.82 -13.82
N ILE A 304 15.33 -3.21 -13.38
CA ILE A 304 13.97 -3.52 -13.83
C ILE A 304 13.58 -2.47 -14.86
N PHE A 305 13.31 -2.88 -16.09
CA PHE A 305 12.72 -2.01 -17.11
C PHE A 305 11.20 -1.94 -16.93
N LEU A 306 10.64 -0.74 -17.03
CA LEU A 306 9.23 -0.49 -16.79
C LEU A 306 8.48 -0.32 -18.11
N ALA A 307 7.26 -0.85 -18.18
CA ALA A 307 6.35 -0.53 -19.26
C ALA A 307 5.95 0.95 -19.21
N ASP A 308 5.54 1.48 -20.36
CA ASP A 308 5.15 2.88 -20.47
C ASP A 308 3.92 3.24 -19.61
N SER A 309 3.03 2.31 -19.32
CA SER A 309 1.88 2.54 -18.44
C SER A 309 2.21 2.34 -16.96
N CYS A 310 3.42 1.90 -16.62
CA CYS A 310 3.76 1.47 -15.26
C CYS A 310 3.75 2.64 -14.27
N SER A 311 3.01 2.49 -13.18
CA SER A 311 3.03 3.42 -12.04
C SER A 311 4.03 2.97 -10.98
N VAL A 312 4.91 3.86 -10.55
CA VAL A 312 5.90 3.62 -9.49
C VAL A 312 5.46 4.32 -8.20
N ILE A 313 5.43 3.61 -7.08
CA ILE A 313 4.92 4.14 -5.81
C ILE A 313 6.01 4.07 -4.74
N LEU A 314 6.37 5.22 -4.16
CA LEU A 314 7.25 5.31 -3.01
C LEU A 314 6.45 5.12 -1.72
N ALA A 315 6.63 3.97 -1.07
CA ALA A 315 5.95 3.57 0.17
C ALA A 315 6.95 3.10 1.25
N ASN A 316 8.22 3.49 1.13
CA ASN A 316 9.36 3.08 1.95
C ASN A 316 9.62 4.01 3.16
N GLY A 317 8.58 4.72 3.63
CA GLY A 317 8.67 5.66 4.75
C GLY A 317 9.10 7.07 4.34
N THR A 318 8.83 8.06 5.20
CA THR A 318 8.98 9.49 4.87
C THR A 318 10.41 9.88 4.49
N ILE A 319 11.39 9.51 5.31
CA ILE A 319 12.79 9.90 5.10
C ILE A 319 13.35 9.25 3.82
N GLU A 320 13.16 7.93 3.65
CA GLU A 320 13.71 7.22 2.49
C GLU A 320 12.97 7.53 1.18
N ALA A 321 11.65 7.75 1.20
CA ALA A 321 10.92 8.24 0.03
C ALA A 321 11.46 9.61 -0.40
N THR A 322 11.73 10.49 0.57
CA THR A 322 12.31 11.81 0.33
C THR A 322 13.72 11.73 -0.24
N ARG A 323 14.57 10.87 0.34
CA ARG A 323 15.93 10.63 -0.15
C ARG A 323 15.93 10.15 -1.60
N ILE A 324 15.12 9.15 -1.94
CA ILE A 324 14.99 8.65 -3.32
C ILE A 324 14.53 9.77 -4.25
N ALA A 325 13.55 10.56 -3.83
CA ALA A 325 13.02 11.65 -4.65
C ALA A 325 14.06 12.75 -4.90
N LEU A 326 14.78 13.20 -3.86
CA LEU A 326 15.89 14.17 -3.98
C LEU A 326 16.97 13.65 -4.93
N GLU A 327 17.37 12.39 -4.77
CA GLU A 327 18.48 11.79 -5.53
C GLU A 327 18.09 11.47 -6.98
N SER A 328 16.86 11.02 -7.23
CA SER A 328 16.46 10.44 -8.54
C SER A 328 15.51 11.30 -9.35
N LEU A 329 14.70 12.15 -8.71
CA LEU A 329 13.63 12.89 -9.40
C LEU A 329 13.94 14.36 -9.62
N GLY A 330 15.03 14.87 -9.03
CA GLY A 330 15.43 16.28 -9.14
C GLY A 330 14.45 17.23 -8.47
N ILE A 331 13.91 16.84 -7.31
CA ILE A 331 13.10 17.71 -6.46
C ILE A 331 13.97 18.43 -5.42
N GLY A 332 13.39 19.42 -4.73
CA GLY A 332 14.03 20.15 -3.64
C GLY A 332 14.74 21.44 -4.09
N SER A 333 14.90 22.36 -3.16
CA SER A 333 15.62 23.62 -3.37
C SER A 333 17.12 23.39 -3.32
N THR A 334 17.84 23.90 -4.32
CA THR A 334 19.31 23.87 -4.40
C THR A 334 19.97 25.13 -3.85
N GLN A 335 19.21 26.04 -3.23
CA GLN A 335 19.72 27.31 -2.69
C GLN A 335 20.86 27.10 -1.67
N PHE A 336 20.89 25.96 -1.00
CA PHE A 336 21.87 25.61 0.03
C PHE A 336 22.95 24.63 -0.46
N GLY A 337 23.10 24.48 -1.78
CA GLY A 337 24.07 23.58 -2.42
C GLY A 337 23.49 22.22 -2.76
N ALA A 338 23.23 21.38 -1.75
CA ALA A 338 22.54 20.10 -1.94
C ALA A 338 21.00 20.31 -1.98
N PRO A 339 20.26 19.46 -2.73
CA PRO A 339 18.82 19.63 -2.87
C PRO A 339 18.12 19.30 -1.55
N ARG A 340 17.34 20.26 -1.05
CA ARG A 340 16.70 20.21 0.26
C ARG A 340 15.19 20.37 0.17
N VAL A 341 14.45 19.65 1.01
CA VAL A 341 13.01 19.88 1.24
C VAL A 341 12.73 20.21 2.70
N GLY A 342 11.74 21.06 2.92
CA GLY A 342 11.25 21.48 4.23
C GLY A 342 10.11 20.60 4.68
N ASN A 343 9.25 21.18 5.52
CA ASN A 343 8.04 20.55 6.05
C ASN A 343 8.25 19.20 6.75
N LEU A 344 9.46 18.90 7.23
CA LEU A 344 9.69 17.69 8.00
C LEU A 344 9.03 17.84 9.36
N MET A 345 7.96 17.10 9.59
CA MET A 345 7.26 17.09 10.87
C MET A 345 7.50 15.77 11.60
N ALA A 346 7.47 15.85 12.92
CA ALA A 346 7.27 14.73 13.83
C ALA A 346 6.25 15.18 14.90
N HIS A 347 6.13 14.45 15.99
CA HIS A 347 5.35 14.90 17.14
C HIS A 347 6.24 15.22 18.34
N LEU A 348 5.83 16.25 19.07
CA LEU A 348 6.27 16.51 20.44
C LEU A 348 5.70 15.40 21.32
N ARG A 349 6.53 14.70 22.10
CA ARG A 349 6.06 13.55 22.88
C ARG A 349 6.49 13.63 24.34
N SER A 350 5.52 13.38 25.22
CA SER A 350 5.77 13.21 26.65
C SER A 350 5.18 11.91 27.16
N ASN A 351 5.82 11.28 28.14
CA ASN A 351 5.29 10.12 28.85
C ASN A 351 5.24 10.46 30.35
N ILE A 352 4.07 10.87 30.83
CA ILE A 352 3.85 11.19 32.25
C ILE A 352 3.07 10.04 32.88
N THR A 353 3.72 9.27 33.75
CA THR A 353 3.11 8.12 34.43
C THR A 353 2.88 8.44 35.90
N VAL A 354 1.68 8.16 36.37
CA VAL A 354 1.25 8.29 37.75
C VAL A 354 0.63 7.00 38.24
N ARG A 355 0.48 6.86 39.55
CA ARG A 355 -0.46 5.92 40.14
C ARG A 355 -1.41 6.66 41.07
N ILE A 356 -2.70 6.35 40.96
CA ILE A 356 -3.76 6.94 41.77
C ILE A 356 -4.40 5.85 42.61
N LYS A 357 -4.69 6.13 43.89
CA LYS A 357 -5.37 5.17 44.76
C LYS A 357 -6.72 4.77 44.15
N ARG A 358 -7.00 3.48 44.10
CA ARG A 358 -8.28 2.93 43.59
C ARG A 358 -9.47 3.49 44.35
N SER A 359 -9.34 3.62 45.67
CA SER A 359 -10.37 4.23 46.53
C SER A 359 -10.66 5.69 46.19
N ALA A 360 -9.67 6.44 45.69
CA ALA A 360 -9.87 7.83 45.25
C ALA A 360 -10.62 7.90 43.91
N LEU A 361 -10.49 6.88 43.06
CA LEU A 361 -11.27 6.74 41.83
C LEU A 361 -12.68 6.18 42.08
N GLY A 362 -12.96 5.66 43.27
CA GLY A 362 -14.21 4.93 43.55
C GLY A 362 -14.24 3.50 42.99
N LEU A 363 -13.07 2.92 42.70
CA LEU A 363 -12.95 1.55 42.22
C LEU A 363 -12.94 0.55 43.40
N PRO A 364 -13.57 -0.63 43.25
CA PRO A 364 -13.57 -1.66 44.29
C PRO A 364 -12.16 -2.23 44.53
N THR A 365 -11.91 -2.71 45.74
CA THR A 365 -10.66 -3.38 46.13
C THR A 365 -10.98 -4.78 46.70
N PRO A 366 -10.38 -5.86 46.17
CA PRO A 366 -9.47 -5.93 45.01
C PRO A 366 -10.21 -5.83 43.66
N ALA A 367 -9.47 -5.66 42.55
CA ALA A 367 -10.02 -5.73 41.19
C ALA A 367 -10.65 -7.12 40.93
N THR A 368 -11.86 -7.17 40.38
CA THR A 368 -12.58 -8.43 40.13
C THR A 368 -12.30 -9.05 38.76
N ASN A 369 -11.93 -8.22 37.79
CA ASN A 369 -11.52 -8.61 36.43
C ASN A 369 -10.13 -8.04 36.15
N LEU A 370 -9.52 -8.44 35.03
CA LEU A 370 -8.33 -7.76 34.54
C LEU A 370 -8.71 -6.32 34.15
N GLU A 371 -8.22 -5.34 34.89
CA GLU A 371 -8.51 -3.93 34.66
C GLU A 371 -7.41 -3.30 33.83
N THR A 372 -7.65 -3.21 32.53
CA THR A 372 -6.86 -2.42 31.57
C THR A 372 -7.81 -1.56 30.73
N THR A 373 -7.52 -0.28 30.55
CA THR A 373 -8.41 0.65 29.85
C THR A 373 -7.62 1.73 29.12
N ALA A 374 -8.23 2.33 28.09
CA ALA A 374 -7.62 3.40 27.33
C ALA A 374 -8.64 4.47 26.88
N HIS A 375 -8.19 5.73 26.89
CA HIS A 375 -8.94 6.89 26.43
C HIS A 375 -8.05 7.78 25.57
N ILE A 376 -8.68 8.67 24.80
CA ILE A 376 -8.02 9.81 24.19
C ILE A 376 -8.60 11.10 24.75
N VAL A 377 -7.73 11.99 25.23
CA VAL A 377 -8.10 13.33 25.69
C VAL A 377 -7.53 14.34 24.72
N LYS A 378 -8.39 15.02 23.97
CA LYS A 378 -7.98 16.00 22.96
C LYS A 378 -7.86 17.37 23.60
N GLY A 379 -6.77 18.08 23.28
CA GLY A 379 -6.51 19.42 23.76
C GLY A 379 -6.11 20.38 22.66
N GLU A 380 -6.25 21.67 22.95
CA GLU A 380 -5.88 22.76 22.07
C GLU A 380 -5.32 23.92 22.89
N ALA A 381 -4.18 24.45 22.45
CA ALA A 381 -3.56 25.65 23.01
C ALA A 381 -2.83 26.41 21.91
N PHE A 382 -2.81 27.75 22.00
CA PHE A 382 -2.12 28.61 21.04
C PHE A 382 -2.51 28.36 19.57
N GLY A 383 -3.77 27.97 19.32
CA GLY A 383 -4.28 27.64 17.99
C GLY A 383 -3.70 26.34 17.40
N ARG A 384 -3.14 25.45 18.22
CA ARG A 384 -2.49 24.19 17.84
C ARG A 384 -2.96 23.04 18.72
N ARG A 385 -2.85 21.81 18.20
CA ARG A 385 -3.52 20.64 18.76
C ARG A 385 -2.52 19.78 19.53
N PHE A 386 -3.01 19.15 20.58
CA PHE A 386 -2.34 18.02 21.21
C PHE A 386 -3.38 16.99 21.64
N HIS A 387 -2.95 15.79 21.96
CA HIS A 387 -3.79 14.83 22.66
C HIS A 387 -3.00 14.05 23.70
N LEU A 388 -3.69 13.54 24.71
CA LEU A 388 -3.17 12.59 25.68
C LEU A 388 -3.74 11.22 25.34
N GLN A 389 -2.86 10.29 25.02
CA GLN A 389 -3.16 8.86 25.01
C GLN A 389 -3.12 8.40 26.48
N VAL A 390 -4.30 8.13 27.04
CA VAL A 390 -4.43 7.79 28.46
C VAL A 390 -4.62 6.29 28.57
N THR A 391 -3.60 5.58 29.05
CA THR A 391 -3.66 4.13 29.32
C THR A 391 -3.60 3.90 30.82
N ALA A 392 -4.45 3.00 31.33
CA ALA A 392 -4.51 2.70 32.75
C ALA A 392 -4.65 1.21 33.02
N ALA A 393 -4.00 0.73 34.08
CA ALA A 393 -4.11 -0.65 34.52
C ALA A 393 -3.84 -0.82 36.03
N ALA A 394 -4.48 -1.83 36.62
CA ALA A 394 -4.24 -2.24 38.01
C ALA A 394 -2.99 -3.11 38.11
N ILE A 395 -1.80 -2.51 38.14
CA ILE A 395 -0.51 -3.23 38.17
C ILE A 395 0.49 -2.55 39.10
N ALA A 396 1.46 -3.30 39.63
CA ALA A 396 2.48 -2.75 40.53
C ALA A 396 3.57 -1.91 39.80
N GLY A 397 3.87 -2.28 38.55
CA GLY A 397 4.89 -1.62 37.72
C GLY A 397 4.38 -0.37 37.01
N PRO A 398 5.26 0.46 36.42
CA PRO A 398 4.88 1.74 35.82
C PRO A 398 4.29 1.64 34.41
N ASP A 399 4.11 0.44 33.87
CA ASP A 399 3.74 0.23 32.46
C ASP A 399 2.31 -0.32 32.32
N PRO A 400 1.28 0.55 32.28
CA PRO A 400 -0.11 0.11 32.20
C PRO A 400 -0.43 -0.62 30.89
N GLU A 401 0.45 -0.53 29.89
CA GLU A 401 0.32 -1.16 28.60
C GLU A 401 0.78 -2.63 28.60
N LYS A 402 1.47 -3.08 29.65
CA LYS A 402 2.08 -4.42 29.76
C LYS A 402 1.13 -5.57 29.47
N ASN A 403 -0.12 -5.47 29.92
CA ASN A 403 -1.16 -6.46 29.73
C ASN A 403 -2.13 -6.09 28.60
N MET A 404 -2.02 -4.87 28.08
CA MET A 404 -2.85 -4.43 26.97
C MET A 404 -2.40 -5.12 25.67
N TRP A 405 -3.36 -5.41 24.80
CA TRP A 405 -3.15 -5.87 23.43
C TRP A 405 -2.40 -7.20 23.29
N SER A 406 -2.18 -7.95 24.37
CA SER A 406 -1.39 -9.18 24.33
C SER A 406 -2.27 -10.41 24.16
N MET A 407 -1.86 -11.34 23.29
CA MET A 407 -2.46 -12.66 23.22
C MET A 407 -2.21 -13.44 24.53
N VAL A 408 -3.29 -13.91 25.16
CA VAL A 408 -3.28 -14.78 26.35
C VAL A 408 -3.69 -16.19 25.91
N PRO A 409 -2.74 -17.12 25.67
CA PRO A 409 -3.04 -18.39 25.00
C PRO A 409 -3.60 -19.46 25.94
N ASP A 410 -3.49 -19.28 27.26
CA ASP A 410 -3.85 -20.28 28.25
C ASP A 410 -4.40 -19.68 29.56
N ILE A 411 -5.11 -20.52 30.31
CA ILE A 411 -5.79 -20.15 31.56
C ILE A 411 -4.82 -19.88 32.73
N ASP A 412 -3.62 -20.48 32.73
CA ASP A 412 -2.62 -20.28 33.79
C ASP A 412 -1.99 -18.90 33.67
N LEU A 413 -1.70 -18.45 32.45
CA LEU A 413 -1.25 -17.09 32.18
C LEU A 413 -2.31 -16.07 32.58
N GLN A 414 -3.58 -16.33 32.25
CA GLN A 414 -4.70 -15.48 32.68
C GLN A 414 -4.77 -15.38 34.20
N ALA A 415 -4.72 -16.52 34.92
CA ALA A 415 -4.73 -16.55 36.37
C ALA A 415 -3.55 -15.79 36.98
N ASN A 416 -2.35 -15.93 36.40
CA ASN A 416 -1.17 -15.19 36.81
C ASN A 416 -1.31 -13.68 36.59
N MET A 417 -1.95 -13.23 35.50
CA MET A 417 -2.20 -11.81 35.26
C MET A 417 -3.16 -11.24 36.30
N LEU A 418 -4.23 -11.98 36.64
CA LEU A 418 -5.20 -11.59 37.68
C LEU A 418 -4.55 -11.50 39.06
N ALA A 419 -3.71 -12.47 39.43
CA ALA A 419 -3.02 -12.52 40.71
C ALA A 419 -1.97 -11.40 40.90
N ASN A 420 -1.47 -10.82 39.79
CA ASN A 420 -0.47 -9.76 39.81
C ASN A 420 -1.07 -8.34 39.79
N GLN A 421 -2.39 -8.20 39.87
CA GLN A 421 -3.02 -6.89 39.91
C GLN A 421 -2.73 -6.18 41.24
N ASP A 422 -2.43 -4.88 41.18
CA ASP A 422 -2.22 -4.08 42.40
C ASP A 422 -3.58 -3.81 43.07
N PRO A 423 -3.75 -4.19 44.36
CA PRO A 423 -5.04 -4.07 45.05
C PRO A 423 -5.38 -2.64 45.45
N ASP A 424 -4.40 -1.72 45.48
CA ASP A 424 -4.55 -0.38 46.06
C ASP A 424 -4.39 0.72 45.01
N TRP A 425 -3.63 0.48 43.95
CA TRP A 425 -3.23 1.48 42.96
C TRP A 425 -3.73 1.16 41.55
N MET A 426 -4.13 2.22 40.85
CA MET A 426 -4.33 2.24 39.40
C MET A 426 -3.18 3.04 38.79
N VAL A 427 -2.37 2.41 37.94
CA VAL A 427 -1.31 3.09 37.21
C VAL A 427 -1.92 3.70 35.96
N ILE A 428 -1.60 4.97 35.70
CA ILE A 428 -2.12 5.74 34.57
C ILE A 428 -0.96 6.43 33.86
N THR A 429 -0.81 6.21 32.57
CA THR A 429 0.13 6.95 31.72
C THR A 429 -0.64 7.92 30.85
N PHE A 430 -0.28 9.20 30.95
CA PHE A 430 -0.69 10.27 30.06
C PHE A 430 0.44 10.48 29.04
N ARG A 431 0.34 9.80 27.90
CA ARG A 431 1.29 10.00 26.80
C ARG A 431 0.81 11.16 25.93
N GLY A 432 1.47 12.30 26.06
CA GLY A 432 1.18 13.50 25.29
C GLY A 432 1.76 13.41 23.89
N ILE A 433 0.96 13.76 22.89
CA ILE A 433 1.35 13.89 21.48
C ILE A 433 0.93 15.30 21.04
N GLY A 434 1.91 16.16 20.79
CA GLY A 434 1.71 17.55 20.38
C GLY A 434 2.16 17.79 18.94
N GLU A 435 1.40 18.62 18.23
CA GLU A 435 1.71 19.09 16.89
C GLU A 435 3.10 19.78 16.83
N MET A 436 3.82 19.64 15.71
CA MET A 436 5.02 20.43 15.35
C MET A 436 4.66 21.49 14.30
N GLU A 437 5.39 22.62 14.26
CA GLU A 437 5.13 23.65 13.26
C GLU A 437 5.46 23.11 11.86
N ASP A 438 4.55 23.33 10.91
CA ASP A 438 4.74 22.98 9.52
C ASP A 438 5.53 24.07 8.76
N ASP A 439 6.04 23.72 7.59
CA ASP A 439 6.74 24.60 6.66
C ASP A 439 6.45 24.22 5.22
N GLN A 440 5.26 24.57 4.73
CA GLN A 440 4.80 24.24 3.38
C GLN A 440 5.45 25.14 2.30
N SER A 441 6.73 25.47 2.47
CA SER A 441 7.53 26.24 1.52
C SER A 441 8.40 25.30 0.67
N LEU A 442 8.47 25.58 -0.64
CA LEU A 442 9.42 24.92 -1.53
C LEU A 442 10.86 25.38 -1.31
N THR A 443 11.04 26.52 -0.65
CA THR A 443 12.33 27.02 -0.16
C THR A 443 12.35 26.91 1.36
N PRO A 444 12.97 25.86 1.91
CA PRO A 444 12.84 25.54 3.34
C PRO A 444 13.47 26.62 4.23
N ASP A 445 12.81 26.95 5.35
CA ASP A 445 13.41 27.78 6.39
C ASP A 445 14.50 26.98 7.11
N PRO A 446 15.78 27.44 7.11
CA PRO A 446 16.86 26.73 7.78
C PRO A 446 16.68 26.62 9.31
N ASN A 447 15.81 27.43 9.92
CA ASN A 447 15.50 27.37 11.35
C ASN A 447 14.38 26.37 11.69
N LYS A 448 13.77 25.74 10.68
CA LYS A 448 12.79 24.68 10.84
C LYS A 448 13.39 23.32 10.46
N SER A 449 12.60 22.27 10.59
CA SER A 449 13.02 20.92 10.28
C SER A 449 13.02 20.66 8.77
N TRP A 450 14.04 19.97 8.26
CA TRP A 450 14.24 19.72 6.82
C TRP A 450 15.03 18.42 6.57
N ILE A 451 15.00 17.95 5.32
CA ILE A 451 15.83 16.85 4.81
C ILE A 451 16.65 17.33 3.62
N ASP A 452 17.93 16.96 3.61
CA ASP A 452 18.90 17.21 2.54
C ASP A 452 19.61 15.91 2.15
N LEU A 453 20.38 15.93 1.06
CA LEU A 453 21.29 14.84 0.71
C LEU A 453 22.67 15.07 1.35
N SER A 454 23.11 14.10 2.14
CA SER A 454 24.43 14.09 2.76
C SER A 454 25.53 13.87 1.70
N ASN A 455 26.73 14.38 2.00
CA ASN A 455 27.95 14.02 1.27
C ASN A 455 28.39 12.57 1.55
N GLU A 456 27.89 11.96 2.64
CA GLU A 456 28.14 10.56 2.95
C GLU A 456 27.28 9.64 2.06
N THR A 457 27.90 8.57 1.58
CA THR A 457 27.25 7.54 0.78
C THR A 457 27.08 6.23 1.55
N ASP A 458 26.03 5.49 1.21
CA ASP A 458 25.83 4.13 1.69
C ASP A 458 26.81 3.14 1.02
N ARG A 459 26.73 1.86 1.38
CA ARG A 459 27.55 0.78 0.81
C ARG A 459 27.42 0.62 -0.72
N TRP A 460 26.41 1.23 -1.35
CA TRP A 460 26.18 1.23 -2.79
C TRP A 460 26.62 2.54 -3.45
N GLY A 461 27.29 3.43 -2.72
CA GLY A 461 27.71 4.72 -3.23
C GLY A 461 26.54 5.69 -3.44
N LYS A 462 25.36 5.43 -2.86
CA LYS A 462 24.20 6.32 -2.93
C LYS A 462 24.20 7.28 -1.75
N ARG A 463 23.96 8.56 -1.99
CA ARG A 463 23.92 9.56 -0.92
C ARG A 463 22.84 9.24 0.09
N ARG A 464 23.20 9.30 1.37
CA ARG A 464 22.28 9.16 2.51
C ARG A 464 21.51 10.45 2.70
N ALA A 465 20.32 10.39 3.30
CA ALA A 465 19.65 11.61 3.75
C ALA A 465 20.39 12.18 4.98
N TYR A 466 20.46 13.52 5.06
CA TYR A 466 20.70 14.23 6.31
C TYR A 466 19.38 14.80 6.82
N VAL A 467 18.99 14.36 8.01
CA VAL A 467 17.71 14.71 8.65
C VAL A 467 17.98 15.73 9.75
N HIS A 468 17.42 16.92 9.61
CA HIS A 468 17.55 17.99 10.58
C HIS A 468 16.20 18.24 11.26
N LEU A 469 16.12 17.94 12.55
CA LEU A 469 14.95 18.19 13.38
C LEU A 469 15.20 19.33 14.35
N VAL A 470 14.23 20.25 14.45
CA VAL A 470 14.29 21.43 15.31
C VAL A 470 13.00 21.53 16.12
N VAL A 471 13.12 21.80 17.42
CA VAL A 471 12.00 22.24 18.26
C VAL A 471 11.97 23.76 18.25
N THR A 472 10.94 24.37 17.67
CA THR A 472 10.84 25.83 17.63
C THR A 472 10.43 26.42 18.98
N ALA A 473 10.49 27.75 19.11
CA ALA A 473 9.99 28.43 20.30
C ALA A 473 8.47 28.24 20.50
N ASN A 474 7.69 28.13 19.42
CA ASN A 474 6.25 27.89 19.50
C ASN A 474 5.93 26.43 19.83
N ASP A 475 6.74 25.48 19.34
CA ASP A 475 6.64 24.07 19.77
C ASP A 475 6.88 23.93 21.28
N ARG A 476 7.90 24.62 21.82
CA ARG A 476 8.17 24.64 23.27
C ARG A 476 6.97 25.12 24.10
N LYS A 477 6.25 26.16 23.63
CA LYS A 477 5.04 26.65 24.30
C LYS A 477 3.94 25.59 24.35
N LEU A 478 3.65 24.96 23.21
CA LEU A 478 2.65 23.90 23.11
C LEU A 478 3.03 22.68 23.96
N TRP A 479 4.30 22.25 23.90
CA TRP A 479 4.80 21.10 24.68
C TRP A 479 4.62 21.34 26.18
N THR A 480 4.98 22.54 26.65
CA THR A 480 4.87 22.92 28.06
C THR A 480 3.40 22.92 28.51
N GLU A 481 2.49 23.46 27.70
CA GLU A 481 1.06 23.47 28.03
C GLU A 481 0.44 22.07 27.99
N MET A 482 0.85 21.22 27.06
CA MET A 482 0.44 19.81 27.00
C MET A 482 0.88 19.05 28.27
N ASP A 483 2.14 19.20 28.68
CA ASP A 483 2.67 18.55 29.89
C ASP A 483 1.96 19.06 31.14
N LYS A 484 1.77 20.39 31.23
CA LYS A 484 1.01 21.02 32.31
C LYS A 484 -0.40 20.43 32.37
N THR A 485 -1.08 20.34 31.23
CA THR A 485 -2.42 19.77 31.12
C THR A 485 -2.47 18.32 31.62
N ALA A 486 -1.49 17.49 31.26
CA ALA A 486 -1.43 16.09 31.71
C ALA A 486 -1.27 15.97 33.23
N PHE A 487 -0.37 16.75 33.84
CA PHE A 487 -0.20 16.75 35.29
C PHE A 487 -1.41 17.33 36.03
N ASP A 488 -2.00 18.41 35.52
CA ASP A 488 -3.17 19.05 36.13
C ASP A 488 -4.36 18.08 36.09
N LEU A 489 -4.55 17.38 34.96
CA LEU A 489 -5.56 16.34 34.81
C LEU A 489 -5.36 15.20 35.81
N ALA A 490 -4.14 14.68 35.93
CA ALA A 490 -3.81 13.64 36.90
C ALA A 490 -4.09 14.09 38.34
N SER A 491 -3.73 15.33 38.68
CA SER A 491 -3.95 15.90 40.02
C SER A 491 -5.43 16.10 40.33
N VAL A 492 -6.24 16.59 39.38
CA VAL A 492 -7.68 16.79 39.56
C VAL A 492 -8.39 15.44 39.75
N ILE A 493 -8.04 14.43 38.95
CA ILE A 493 -8.60 13.07 39.08
C ILE A 493 -8.26 12.44 40.44
N ALA A 494 -7.04 12.69 40.95
CA ALA A 494 -6.65 12.18 42.26
C ALA A 494 -7.39 12.85 43.43
N GLY A 495 -7.88 14.09 43.24
CA GLY A 495 -8.60 14.91 44.21
C GLY A 495 -7.77 15.40 45.40
N ASN A 496 -6.73 14.67 45.81
CA ASN A 496 -5.83 14.98 46.92
C ASN A 496 -4.41 14.49 46.64
N ALA A 497 -3.39 15.26 47.03
CA ALA A 497 -1.98 14.90 46.84
C ALA A 497 -1.57 13.58 47.53
N ALA A 498 -2.25 13.17 48.60
CA ALA A 498 -2.01 11.89 49.28
C ALA A 498 -2.50 10.65 48.49
N ASN A 499 -3.27 10.88 47.40
CA ASN A 499 -3.85 9.82 46.59
C ASN A 499 -3.07 9.57 45.29
N ILE A 500 -2.02 10.32 45.01
CA ILE A 500 -1.25 10.23 43.76
C ILE A 500 0.24 10.10 44.03
N GLN A 501 0.92 9.33 43.18
CA GLN A 501 2.37 9.30 43.09
C GLN A 501 2.81 9.33 41.63
N TYR A 502 4.00 9.85 41.38
CA TYR A 502 4.55 10.10 40.06
C TYR A 502 5.73 9.16 39.82
N TRP A 503 5.77 8.51 38.66
CA TRP A 503 6.91 7.67 38.30
C TRP A 503 8.08 8.55 37.87
N ASN A 504 9.23 8.38 38.52
CA ASN A 504 10.48 8.97 38.07
C ASN A 504 11.28 7.90 37.30
N SER A 505 11.38 8.05 35.98
CA SER A 505 12.07 7.09 35.11
C SER A 505 13.59 7.11 35.29
N LEU A 506 14.16 8.21 35.77
CA LEU A 506 15.60 8.34 36.03
C LEU A 506 16.00 7.55 37.28
N THR A 507 15.20 7.63 38.34
CA THR A 507 15.46 6.92 39.61
C THR A 507 14.75 5.57 39.70
N LYS A 508 13.90 5.25 38.73
CA LYS A 508 13.05 4.05 38.68
C LYS A 508 12.23 3.86 39.96
N SER A 509 11.60 4.94 40.44
CA SER A 509 10.84 4.91 41.69
C SER A 509 9.62 5.84 41.67
N TRP A 510 8.61 5.49 42.46
CA TRP A 510 7.41 6.31 42.70
C TRP A 510 7.72 7.43 43.69
N GLN A 511 7.31 8.66 43.37
CA GLN A 511 7.55 9.86 44.17
C GLN A 511 6.22 10.54 44.55
N PRO A 512 6.05 11.04 45.78
CA PRO A 512 4.80 11.72 46.16
C PRO A 512 4.69 13.15 45.60
N GLN A 513 5.81 13.79 45.26
CA GLN A 513 5.81 15.14 44.69
C GLN A 513 5.78 15.12 43.16
N ARG A 514 5.01 16.05 42.58
CA ARG A 514 5.00 16.30 41.13
C ARG A 514 6.41 16.70 40.68
N PRO A 515 7.00 16.00 39.68
CA PRO A 515 8.32 16.33 39.20
C PRO A 515 8.33 17.71 38.52
N GLN A 516 9.45 18.41 38.63
CA GLN A 516 9.66 19.74 38.04
C GLN A 516 10.59 19.63 36.81
N PRO A 517 10.44 20.50 35.81
CA PRO A 517 11.38 20.56 34.70
C PRO A 517 12.77 21.04 35.18
N ASP A 518 13.79 20.81 34.35
CA ASP A 518 15.12 21.35 34.58
C ASP A 518 15.18 22.88 34.40
N ALA A 519 16.36 23.48 34.62
CA ALA A 519 16.57 24.92 34.51
C ALA A 519 16.29 25.50 33.10
N ASN A 520 16.24 24.64 32.06
CA ASN A 520 15.92 25.03 30.69
C ASN A 520 14.43 24.82 30.34
N GLY A 521 13.62 24.42 31.32
CA GLY A 521 12.20 24.11 31.16
C GLY A 521 11.95 22.75 30.51
N LYS A 522 12.94 21.85 30.47
CA LYS A 522 12.81 20.51 29.90
C LYS A 522 12.52 19.48 30.99
N GLY A 523 11.45 18.72 30.83
CA GLY A 523 11.12 17.60 31.71
C GLY A 523 11.82 16.30 31.29
N PHE A 524 12.21 15.45 32.25
CA PHE A 524 12.74 14.11 31.93
C PHE A 524 11.69 13.18 31.31
N TRP A 525 10.41 13.55 31.39
CA TRP A 525 9.29 12.87 30.75
C TRP A 525 9.11 13.24 29.27
N GLN A 526 9.86 14.21 28.75
CA GLN A 526 9.83 14.62 27.35
C GLN A 526 10.81 13.78 26.52
N ASP A 527 10.30 13.13 25.48
CA ASP A 527 11.11 12.32 24.56
C ASP A 527 11.87 13.23 23.57
N LYS A 528 12.94 12.70 22.95
CA LYS A 528 13.60 13.39 21.83
C LYS A 528 12.69 13.40 20.59
N LEU A 529 12.84 14.40 19.72
CA LEU A 529 12.21 14.37 18.40
C LEU A 529 12.69 13.14 17.62
N GLY A 530 11.84 12.64 16.70
CA GLY A 530 12.15 11.44 15.89
C GLY A 530 11.93 10.09 16.60
N THR A 531 11.67 10.08 17.91
CA THR A 531 11.40 8.83 18.67
C THR A 531 9.97 8.32 18.56
N THR A 532 9.08 9.12 17.97
CA THR A 532 7.65 8.80 17.82
C THR A 532 7.36 7.90 16.62
N HIS A 533 8.29 7.75 15.68
CA HIS A 533 8.07 7.11 14.38
C HIS A 533 6.93 7.76 13.56
N HIS A 534 6.67 9.06 13.76
CA HIS A 534 5.61 9.83 13.10
C HIS A 534 6.16 10.86 12.11
N GLU A 535 7.30 10.56 11.47
CA GLU A 535 7.91 11.48 10.49
C GLU A 535 6.97 11.67 9.29
N ALA A 536 6.72 12.92 8.90
CA ALA A 536 5.74 13.28 7.87
C ALA A 536 6.14 14.54 7.07
N GLY A 537 5.46 14.76 5.95
CA GLY A 537 5.27 16.06 5.31
C GLY A 537 6.31 16.57 4.31
N THR A 538 7.47 15.94 4.20
CA THR A 538 8.54 16.38 3.29
C THR A 538 8.21 16.34 1.79
N LEU A 539 7.19 15.56 1.40
CA LEU A 539 6.68 15.42 0.03
C LEU A 539 5.24 15.91 -0.08
N PHE A 540 4.89 16.94 0.70
CA PHE A 540 3.53 17.43 0.89
C PHE A 540 2.77 17.68 -0.41
N MET A 541 1.46 17.41 -0.34
CA MET A 541 0.53 17.58 -1.43
C MET A 541 0.03 19.03 -1.56
N GLY A 542 -0.37 19.40 -2.77
CA GLY A 542 -1.03 20.69 -3.04
C GLY A 542 -1.08 21.02 -4.53
N ALA A 543 -1.20 22.31 -4.83
CA ALA A 543 -1.18 22.80 -6.21
C ALA A 543 0.24 22.73 -6.81
N PRO A 544 0.36 22.52 -8.14
CA PRO A 544 1.64 22.61 -8.83
C PRO A 544 2.30 23.97 -8.59
N GLY A 545 3.62 23.96 -8.34
CA GLY A 545 4.40 25.18 -8.05
C GLY A 545 4.34 25.66 -6.60
N SER A 546 3.50 25.06 -5.75
CA SER A 546 3.46 25.35 -4.30
C SER A 546 3.58 24.08 -3.44
N SER A 547 3.82 22.92 -4.04
CA SER A 547 3.89 21.63 -3.36
C SER A 547 4.75 20.65 -4.15
N ILE A 548 5.06 19.48 -3.56
CA ILE A 548 5.90 18.44 -4.19
C ILE A 548 5.04 17.42 -4.95
N THR A 549 3.87 17.08 -4.40
CA THR A 549 2.93 16.13 -5.00
C THR A 549 1.54 16.74 -5.22
N ASP A 550 0.76 16.16 -6.12
CA ASP A 550 -0.67 16.46 -6.25
C ASP A 550 -1.48 15.81 -5.11
N THR A 551 -2.79 16.07 -5.07
CA THR A 551 -3.67 15.57 -4.00
C THR A 551 -3.89 14.05 -4.02
N ASN A 552 -3.40 13.36 -5.05
CA ASN A 552 -3.38 11.89 -5.15
C ASN A 552 -1.98 11.30 -4.86
N GLY A 553 -1.02 12.14 -4.47
CA GLY A 553 0.35 11.75 -4.16
C GLY A 553 1.25 11.62 -5.38
N LYS A 554 0.84 12.03 -6.58
CA LYS A 554 1.69 12.01 -7.78
C LYS A 554 2.69 13.17 -7.74
N PHE A 555 3.96 12.95 -8.04
CA PHE A 555 4.91 14.06 -8.20
C PHE A 555 4.55 14.95 -9.39
N HIS A 556 4.58 16.28 -9.21
CA HIS A 556 4.26 17.24 -10.28
C HIS A 556 5.24 17.17 -11.47
N ASN A 557 6.50 16.82 -11.21
CA ASN A 557 7.56 16.78 -12.23
C ASN A 557 7.76 15.38 -12.84
N THR A 558 6.85 14.44 -12.58
CA THR A 558 6.87 13.12 -13.21
C THR A 558 5.51 12.71 -13.77
N ASP A 559 5.50 11.79 -14.72
CA ASP A 559 4.25 11.27 -15.28
C ASP A 559 3.68 10.09 -14.50
N ASN A 560 4.54 9.31 -13.85
CA ASN A 560 4.21 7.98 -13.35
C ASN A 560 4.72 7.66 -11.94
N VAL A 561 5.26 8.62 -11.18
CA VAL A 561 5.74 8.38 -9.81
C VAL A 561 4.78 8.97 -8.77
N TYR A 562 4.47 8.19 -7.75
CA TYR A 562 3.55 8.51 -6.67
C TYR A 562 4.18 8.23 -5.31
N VAL A 563 3.57 8.75 -4.25
CA VAL A 563 3.96 8.53 -2.86
C VAL A 563 2.75 8.02 -2.07
N ALA A 564 2.96 6.98 -1.27
CA ALA A 564 1.95 6.44 -0.35
C ALA A 564 2.49 6.41 1.07
N GLY A 565 2.01 7.31 1.92
CA GLY A 565 2.39 7.39 3.33
C GLY A 565 2.36 8.82 3.89
N PRO A 566 2.81 9.04 5.14
CA PRO A 566 2.76 10.34 5.81
C PRO A 566 3.59 11.44 5.14
N ALA A 567 4.50 11.08 4.23
CA ALA A 567 5.32 12.03 3.50
C ALA A 567 4.50 13.09 2.74
N VAL A 568 3.27 12.76 2.31
CA VAL A 568 2.43 13.68 1.53
C VAL A 568 1.62 14.67 2.37
N PHE A 569 1.73 14.64 3.70
CA PHE A 569 0.87 15.45 4.57
C PHE A 569 1.26 16.93 4.48
N PRO A 570 0.33 17.87 4.22
CA PRO A 570 0.63 19.29 4.30
C PRO A 570 0.91 19.72 5.74
N SER A 571 0.13 19.21 6.69
CA SER A 571 0.31 19.38 8.13
C SER A 571 0.07 18.06 8.86
N LEU A 572 0.71 17.85 10.01
CA LEU A 572 0.58 16.59 10.77
C LEU A 572 -0.55 16.63 11.81
N GLY A 573 -0.87 17.82 12.34
CA GLY A 573 -1.73 17.96 13.51
C GLY A 573 -1.13 17.25 14.73
N SER A 574 -1.97 16.75 15.64
CA SER A 574 -1.54 15.89 16.75
C SER A 574 -1.93 14.42 16.57
N ALA A 575 -2.72 14.08 15.56
CA ALA A 575 -3.21 12.73 15.35
C ALA A 575 -2.08 11.79 14.88
N ASN A 576 -2.01 10.57 15.41
CA ASN A 576 -1.09 9.57 14.88
C ASN A 576 -1.35 9.39 13.37
N PRO A 577 -0.32 9.42 12.51
CA PRO A 577 -0.50 9.61 11.08
C PRO A 577 -1.07 8.39 10.35
N SER A 578 -1.00 7.19 10.95
CA SER A 578 -1.27 5.93 10.24
C SER A 578 -2.67 5.85 9.64
N LEU A 579 -3.73 6.21 10.38
CA LEU A 579 -5.11 6.13 9.88
C LEU A 579 -5.30 7.01 8.63
N THR A 580 -4.83 8.25 8.70
CA THR A 580 -4.86 9.20 7.59
C THR A 580 -4.03 8.67 6.42
N ALA A 581 -2.82 8.16 6.68
CA ALA A 581 -1.93 7.66 5.65
C ALA A 581 -2.46 6.41 4.93
N PHE A 582 -3.10 5.47 5.63
CA PHE A 582 -3.80 4.34 4.99
C PHE A 582 -4.95 4.82 4.10
N SER A 583 -5.73 5.78 4.59
CA SER A 583 -6.85 6.35 3.84
C SER A 583 -6.35 7.04 2.57
N LEU A 584 -5.24 7.79 2.63
CA LEU A 584 -4.64 8.43 1.45
C LEU A 584 -3.96 7.44 0.51
N ALA A 585 -3.34 6.37 1.02
CA ALA A 585 -2.82 5.28 0.17
C ALA A 585 -3.95 4.68 -0.68
N ARG A 586 -5.16 4.54 -0.12
CA ARG A 586 -6.35 4.14 -0.88
C ARG A 586 -6.73 5.16 -1.96
N LYS A 587 -6.65 6.47 -1.69
CA LYS A 587 -6.89 7.53 -2.70
C LYS A 587 -5.91 7.39 -3.87
N THR A 588 -4.62 7.20 -3.59
CA THR A 588 -3.59 6.97 -4.62
C THR A 588 -3.89 5.72 -5.45
N VAL A 589 -4.24 4.61 -4.81
CA VAL A 589 -4.64 3.36 -5.50
C VAL A 589 -5.88 3.58 -6.40
N GLN A 590 -6.89 4.28 -5.89
CA GLN A 590 -8.11 4.59 -6.65
C GLN A 590 -7.82 5.44 -7.88
N GLU A 591 -6.94 6.44 -7.77
CA GLU A 591 -6.55 7.27 -8.90
C GLU A 591 -5.77 6.48 -9.96
N ILE A 592 -4.83 5.63 -9.56
CA ILE A 592 -4.10 4.76 -10.49
C ILE A 592 -5.06 3.77 -11.16
N ASN A 593 -5.98 3.16 -10.41
CA ASN A 593 -7.01 2.28 -10.98
C ASN A 593 -7.90 3.04 -11.96
N ARG A 594 -8.31 4.27 -11.62
CA ARG A 594 -9.11 5.13 -12.51
C ARG A 594 -8.35 5.46 -13.80
N LYS A 595 -7.06 5.81 -13.73
CA LYS A 595 -6.21 6.06 -14.91
C LYS A 595 -6.08 4.83 -15.81
N ASN A 596 -6.04 3.63 -15.21
CA ASN A 596 -6.01 2.37 -15.93
C ASN A 596 -7.41 1.88 -16.34
N THR A 597 -8.48 2.53 -15.86
CA THR A 597 -9.86 2.22 -16.23
C THR A 597 -10.17 2.90 -17.56
N PRO A 598 -10.46 2.14 -18.61
CA PRO A 598 -10.64 2.70 -19.94
C PRO A 598 -11.97 3.46 -20.04
N ILE A 599 -11.95 4.58 -20.75
CA ILE A 599 -13.13 5.43 -20.97
C ILE A 599 -13.95 4.83 -22.11
N VAL A 600 -15.25 4.61 -21.88
CA VAL A 600 -16.19 4.23 -22.93
C VAL A 600 -16.56 5.48 -23.72
N ASP A 601 -16.12 5.55 -24.98
CA ASP A 601 -16.39 6.70 -25.86
C ASP A 601 -17.89 6.83 -26.16
N ASN A 602 -18.37 8.05 -26.41
CA ASN A 602 -19.77 8.31 -26.68
C ASN A 602 -20.27 7.54 -27.92
N GLY A 603 -21.39 6.84 -27.78
CA GLY A 603 -21.98 6.00 -28.82
C GLY A 603 -21.40 4.58 -28.92
N PHE A 604 -20.39 4.22 -28.11
CA PHE A 604 -19.95 2.84 -27.97
C PHE A 604 -20.68 2.12 -26.83
N THR A 605 -20.94 0.83 -27.02
CA THR A 605 -21.48 -0.09 -26.01
C THR A 605 -20.46 -1.20 -25.79
N PRO A 606 -20.11 -1.56 -24.53
CA PRO A 606 -19.25 -2.71 -24.28
C PRO A 606 -19.91 -4.02 -24.73
N LEU A 607 -19.15 -4.89 -25.41
CA LEU A 607 -19.55 -6.27 -25.60
C LEU A 607 -19.61 -6.97 -24.23
N SER A 608 -20.60 -7.84 -24.05
CA SER A 608 -20.74 -8.60 -22.81
C SER A 608 -19.55 -9.54 -22.64
N LEU A 609 -19.00 -9.64 -21.41
CA LEU A 609 -17.97 -10.62 -21.05
C LEU A 609 -18.56 -11.84 -20.33
N ALA A 610 -19.88 -11.97 -20.27
CA ALA A 610 -20.53 -13.11 -19.64
C ALA A 610 -20.27 -14.39 -20.43
N ALA A 611 -19.84 -15.46 -19.77
CA ALA A 611 -19.46 -16.72 -20.43
C ALA A 611 -20.55 -17.30 -21.35
N LYS A 612 -21.84 -17.09 -21.04
CA LYS A 612 -22.97 -17.52 -21.87
C LYS A 612 -23.08 -16.82 -23.24
N ASP A 613 -22.46 -15.65 -23.37
CA ASP A 613 -22.50 -14.83 -24.59
C ASP A 613 -21.32 -15.17 -25.52
N TRP A 614 -20.47 -16.13 -25.13
CA TRP A 614 -19.30 -16.56 -25.90
C TRP A 614 -19.23 -18.09 -26.06
N GLN A 615 -18.65 -18.54 -27.17
CA GLN A 615 -18.41 -19.96 -27.46
C GLN A 615 -17.01 -20.17 -28.01
N MET A 616 -16.22 -21.03 -27.35
CA MET A 616 -14.95 -21.52 -27.91
C MET A 616 -15.23 -22.61 -28.95
N VAL A 617 -14.68 -22.46 -30.15
CA VAL A 617 -14.63 -23.53 -31.16
C VAL A 617 -13.17 -23.86 -31.41
N SER A 618 -12.81 -25.11 -31.15
CA SER A 618 -11.43 -25.61 -31.20
C SER A 618 -11.15 -26.33 -32.51
N ALA A 619 -9.92 -26.23 -33.02
CA ALA A 619 -9.47 -27.15 -34.05
C ALA A 619 -9.29 -28.56 -33.49
N ALA A 620 -9.31 -29.55 -34.39
CA ALA A 620 -9.06 -30.93 -34.03
C ALA A 620 -7.70 -31.07 -33.31
N ASN A 621 -7.68 -31.80 -32.19
CA ASN A 621 -6.50 -32.06 -31.36
C ASN A 621 -5.87 -30.82 -30.70
N THR A 622 -6.63 -29.74 -30.54
CA THR A 622 -6.23 -28.55 -29.77
C THR A 622 -7.14 -28.36 -28.55
N ALA A 623 -6.70 -27.58 -27.57
CA ALA A 623 -7.47 -27.30 -26.36
C ALA A 623 -7.50 -25.79 -26.00
N PRO A 624 -7.83 -24.90 -26.95
CA PRO A 624 -7.81 -23.47 -26.73
C PRO A 624 -8.72 -23.07 -25.58
N PHE A 625 -8.29 -22.07 -24.82
CA PHE A 625 -9.04 -21.56 -23.68
C PHE A 625 -8.97 -20.03 -23.63
N MET A 626 -10.04 -19.41 -23.13
CA MET A 626 -10.09 -17.99 -22.83
C MET A 626 -10.11 -17.80 -21.31
N LYS A 627 -9.01 -17.27 -20.76
CA LYS A 627 -8.89 -16.96 -19.33
C LYS A 627 -9.34 -15.53 -19.06
N ASN A 628 -10.05 -15.32 -17.95
CA ASN A 628 -10.52 -14.00 -17.54
C ASN A 628 -9.79 -13.51 -16.29
N TYR A 629 -9.18 -12.32 -16.38
CA TYR A 629 -8.61 -11.55 -15.29
C TYR A 629 -9.47 -10.31 -15.07
N GLY A 630 -10.62 -10.49 -14.42
CA GLY A 630 -11.62 -9.43 -14.34
C GLY A 630 -12.21 -9.13 -15.71
N LYS A 631 -11.92 -7.94 -16.26
CA LYS A 631 -12.34 -7.53 -17.62
C LYS A 631 -11.27 -7.73 -18.69
N VAL A 632 -10.09 -8.24 -18.33
CA VAL A 632 -9.05 -8.63 -19.28
C VAL A 632 -9.26 -10.09 -19.67
N LEU A 633 -9.37 -10.36 -20.96
CA LEU A 633 -9.44 -11.70 -21.54
C LEU A 633 -8.03 -12.11 -22.01
N GLU A 634 -7.66 -13.38 -21.92
CA GLU A 634 -6.38 -13.91 -22.40
C GLU A 634 -6.57 -15.23 -23.13
N THR A 635 -6.06 -15.33 -24.35
CA THR A 635 -6.09 -16.57 -25.15
C THR A 635 -4.88 -17.45 -24.84
N ILE A 636 -5.11 -18.76 -24.71
CA ILE A 636 -4.09 -19.78 -24.36
C ILE A 636 -4.41 -21.14 -25.01
N TYR A 637 -3.42 -22.05 -25.07
CA TYR A 637 -3.57 -23.50 -25.35
C TYR A 637 -4.01 -23.94 -26.76
N GLY A 638 -3.48 -23.33 -27.82
CA GLY A 638 -3.58 -23.84 -29.20
C GLY A 638 -4.65 -23.16 -30.05
N TYR A 639 -4.90 -23.68 -31.26
CA TYR A 639 -5.71 -22.99 -32.26
C TYR A 639 -7.22 -23.12 -32.02
N GLY A 640 -7.90 -21.97 -31.94
CA GLY A 640 -9.34 -21.87 -31.96
C GLY A 640 -9.81 -20.44 -31.91
N LEU A 641 -11.11 -20.28 -32.00
CA LEU A 641 -11.75 -18.96 -32.06
C LEU A 641 -12.83 -18.88 -30.98
N TYR A 642 -12.79 -17.81 -30.21
CA TYR A 642 -13.75 -17.51 -29.15
C TYR A 642 -14.82 -16.57 -29.72
N TRP A 643 -15.93 -17.13 -30.20
CA TRP A 643 -17.03 -16.42 -30.82
C TRP A 643 -17.86 -15.65 -29.80
N TYR A 644 -18.18 -14.40 -30.10
CA TYR A 644 -19.26 -13.68 -29.43
C TYR A 644 -20.59 -14.06 -30.09
N VAL A 645 -21.40 -14.88 -29.43
CA VAL A 645 -22.58 -15.54 -30.03
C VAL A 645 -23.90 -14.81 -29.77
N LYS A 646 -23.86 -13.71 -29.00
CA LYS A 646 -25.08 -13.00 -28.58
C LYS A 646 -25.83 -12.34 -29.75
N GLU A 647 -25.10 -11.86 -30.74
CA GLU A 647 -25.67 -11.17 -31.90
C GLU A 647 -24.69 -11.13 -33.08
N GLN A 648 -25.22 -10.84 -34.27
CA GLN A 648 -24.44 -10.57 -35.48
C GLN A 648 -24.33 -9.07 -35.73
N PHE A 649 -23.28 -8.67 -36.43
CA PHE A 649 -22.98 -7.29 -36.76
C PHE A 649 -22.83 -7.12 -38.28
N SER A 650 -23.46 -6.07 -38.81
CA SER A 650 -23.34 -5.63 -40.20
C SER A 650 -22.38 -4.45 -40.31
N ASN A 651 -22.89 -3.22 -40.14
CA ASN A 651 -22.11 -1.99 -40.13
C ASN A 651 -21.79 -1.58 -38.68
N PHE A 652 -20.51 -1.44 -38.36
CA PHE A 652 -20.08 -1.11 -37.00
C PHE A 652 -18.66 -0.54 -36.95
N ILE A 653 -18.33 0.07 -35.81
CA ILE A 653 -16.97 0.37 -35.38
C ILE A 653 -16.68 -0.46 -34.14
N LEU A 654 -15.66 -1.32 -34.20
CA LEU A 654 -15.14 -2.07 -33.06
C LEU A 654 -13.86 -1.39 -32.58
N LYS A 655 -13.87 -0.91 -31.34
CA LYS A 655 -12.67 -0.50 -30.63
C LYS A 655 -12.28 -1.64 -29.67
N ILE A 656 -11.02 -2.05 -29.70
CA ILE A 656 -10.51 -3.14 -28.87
C ILE A 656 -9.05 -2.90 -28.55
N ASP A 657 -8.69 -3.10 -27.28
CA ASP A 657 -7.30 -3.06 -26.84
C ASP A 657 -6.73 -4.46 -26.75
N TRP A 658 -5.48 -4.63 -27.17
CA TRP A 658 -4.77 -5.90 -27.11
C TRP A 658 -3.30 -5.72 -26.70
N ARG A 659 -2.68 -6.76 -26.15
CA ARG A 659 -1.22 -6.81 -25.93
C ARG A 659 -0.69 -8.25 -26.04
N THR A 660 0.53 -8.37 -26.55
CA THR A 660 1.30 -9.62 -26.61
C THR A 660 2.33 -9.66 -25.48
N GLY A 661 2.63 -10.86 -24.98
CA GLY A 661 3.65 -11.07 -23.93
C GLY A 661 5.03 -11.33 -24.52
N ARG A 662 5.10 -11.88 -25.73
CA ARG A 662 6.31 -12.25 -26.46
C ARG A 662 6.22 -11.78 -27.91
N ARG A 663 7.38 -11.65 -28.55
CA ARG A 663 7.47 -11.27 -29.97
C ARG A 663 6.84 -12.32 -30.90
N ASP A 664 6.89 -13.59 -30.51
CA ASP A 664 6.34 -14.70 -31.30
C ASP A 664 4.87 -15.00 -31.03
N ASP A 665 4.21 -14.25 -30.12
CA ASP A 665 2.78 -14.38 -29.93
C ASP A 665 2.03 -13.96 -31.21
N ASN A 666 1.02 -14.76 -31.57
CA ASN A 666 0.18 -14.54 -32.74
C ASN A 666 -1.29 -14.69 -32.31
N SER A 667 -2.14 -13.81 -32.83
CA SER A 667 -3.59 -13.88 -32.68
C SER A 667 -4.26 -13.08 -33.81
N GLY A 668 -5.59 -12.98 -33.75
CA GLY A 668 -6.39 -12.21 -34.68
C GLY A 668 -7.74 -11.83 -34.10
N ILE A 669 -8.28 -10.72 -34.60
CA ILE A 669 -9.64 -10.29 -34.34
C ILE A 669 -10.46 -10.55 -35.59
N TYR A 670 -11.36 -11.52 -35.49
CA TYR A 670 -12.24 -11.89 -36.59
C TYR A 670 -13.52 -11.07 -36.55
N ILE A 671 -13.93 -10.58 -37.72
CA ILE A 671 -15.19 -9.87 -37.94
C ILE A 671 -15.99 -10.47 -39.08
N ARG A 672 -17.32 -10.33 -39.00
CA ARG A 672 -18.27 -10.75 -40.03
C ARG A 672 -18.07 -12.21 -40.47
N ILE A 673 -17.77 -13.08 -39.50
CA ILE A 673 -17.61 -14.53 -39.72
C ILE A 673 -18.94 -15.27 -39.65
N PRO A 674 -19.06 -16.45 -40.29
CA PRO A 674 -20.26 -17.30 -40.19
C PRO A 674 -20.57 -17.77 -38.76
N ALA A 675 -21.75 -18.40 -38.61
CA ALA A 675 -22.17 -18.98 -37.34
C ALA A 675 -21.24 -20.10 -36.86
N PHE A 676 -21.00 -20.17 -35.56
CA PHE A 676 -20.08 -21.14 -34.94
C PHE A 676 -20.54 -22.60 -35.05
N ASN A 677 -21.84 -22.84 -35.24
CA ASN A 677 -22.48 -24.16 -35.18
C ASN A 677 -22.70 -24.81 -36.55
N ILE A 678 -21.85 -24.47 -37.52
CA ILE A 678 -21.87 -25.06 -38.87
C ILE A 678 -20.70 -26.04 -39.04
N PRO A 679 -20.79 -27.01 -39.99
CA PRO A 679 -19.64 -27.83 -40.36
C PRO A 679 -18.46 -26.95 -40.81
N ASN A 680 -17.24 -27.28 -40.36
CA ASN A 680 -16.01 -26.55 -40.72
C ASN A 680 -16.08 -25.04 -40.40
N ALA A 681 -16.61 -24.69 -39.23
CA ALA A 681 -16.80 -23.29 -38.81
C ALA A 681 -15.51 -22.47 -38.84
N LEU A 682 -14.37 -23.04 -38.43
CA LEU A 682 -13.06 -22.38 -38.45
C LEU A 682 -12.62 -22.04 -39.89
N GLN A 683 -12.63 -23.03 -40.79
CA GLN A 683 -12.29 -22.80 -42.21
C GLN A 683 -13.25 -21.82 -42.89
N SER A 684 -14.51 -21.82 -42.47
CA SER A 684 -15.52 -20.88 -42.96
C SER A 684 -15.26 -19.46 -42.45
N ALA A 685 -14.76 -19.30 -41.22
CA ALA A 685 -14.33 -18.01 -40.69
C ALA A 685 -13.18 -17.41 -41.51
N ASP A 686 -12.14 -18.22 -41.79
CA ASP A 686 -10.95 -17.79 -42.55
C ASP A 686 -11.28 -17.39 -44.00
N SER A 687 -12.17 -18.15 -44.66
CA SER A 687 -12.49 -17.96 -46.08
C SER A 687 -13.60 -16.94 -46.35
N GLN A 688 -14.55 -16.75 -45.41
CA GLN A 688 -15.74 -15.92 -45.64
C GLN A 688 -15.81 -14.66 -44.79
N GLY A 689 -15.09 -14.59 -43.66
CA GLY A 689 -14.99 -13.38 -42.83
C GLY A 689 -13.68 -12.64 -43.04
N HIS A 690 -13.26 -11.87 -42.04
CA HIS A 690 -12.02 -11.11 -42.05
C HIS A 690 -11.32 -11.22 -40.71
N GLU A 691 -10.03 -11.51 -40.75
CA GLU A 691 -9.15 -11.44 -39.60
C GLU A 691 -8.30 -10.18 -39.69
N ILE A 692 -8.30 -9.41 -38.61
CA ILE A 692 -7.37 -8.30 -38.40
C ILE A 692 -6.23 -8.85 -37.56
N GLU A 693 -5.05 -8.91 -38.17
CA GLU A 693 -3.91 -9.67 -37.66
C GLU A 693 -3.27 -9.04 -36.43
N ILE A 694 -2.80 -9.91 -35.51
CA ILE A 694 -1.91 -9.59 -34.41
C ILE A 694 -0.69 -10.53 -34.48
N ASP A 695 0.36 -10.09 -35.14
CA ASP A 695 1.67 -10.75 -35.18
C ASP A 695 2.75 -9.70 -35.46
N GLU A 696 3.79 -9.66 -34.62
CA GLU A 696 4.93 -8.74 -34.80
C GLU A 696 5.93 -9.24 -35.86
N ARG A 697 5.89 -10.53 -36.19
CA ARG A 697 6.86 -11.17 -37.08
C ARG A 697 6.45 -11.11 -38.54
N GLY A 698 5.15 -11.16 -38.82
CA GLY A 698 4.68 -11.47 -40.17
C GLY A 698 5.13 -12.87 -40.60
N PHE A 699 4.92 -13.88 -39.74
CA PHE A 699 5.45 -15.22 -39.96
C PHE A 699 4.67 -15.96 -41.05
N ASP A 700 5.38 -16.46 -42.06
CA ASP A 700 4.82 -17.27 -43.13
C ASP A 700 5.18 -18.74 -42.94
N SER A 701 4.21 -19.53 -42.48
CA SER A 701 4.37 -20.95 -42.21
C SER A 701 4.69 -21.80 -43.44
N GLN A 702 4.33 -21.36 -44.65
CA GLN A 702 4.61 -22.10 -45.89
C GLN A 702 6.10 -22.06 -46.25
N ASN A 703 6.72 -20.89 -46.03
CA ASN A 703 8.10 -20.62 -46.38
C ASN A 703 9.04 -20.65 -45.16
N ASN A 704 8.48 -20.81 -43.96
CA ASN A 704 9.18 -20.76 -42.67
C ASN A 704 10.04 -19.48 -42.55
N SER A 705 9.46 -18.33 -42.88
CA SER A 705 10.14 -17.03 -42.91
C SER A 705 9.35 -15.95 -42.17
N GLU A 706 10.03 -14.90 -41.72
CA GLU A 706 9.42 -13.69 -41.13
C GLU A 706 9.43 -12.52 -42.13
N GLY A 707 8.69 -11.47 -41.82
CA GLY A 707 8.67 -10.22 -42.59
C GLY A 707 7.61 -10.18 -43.70
N ASN A 708 6.64 -11.11 -43.70
CA ASN A 708 5.52 -11.06 -44.62
C ASN A 708 4.50 -10.02 -44.16
N TRP A 709 4.44 -8.89 -44.86
CA TRP A 709 3.58 -7.76 -44.51
C TRP A 709 2.08 -8.06 -44.59
N ILE A 710 1.65 -9.10 -45.31
CA ILE A 710 0.23 -9.50 -45.32
C ILE A 710 -0.19 -10.27 -44.06
N LYS A 711 0.76 -10.54 -43.16
CA LYS A 711 0.59 -11.31 -41.92
C LYS A 711 1.10 -10.56 -40.68
N ILE A 712 1.27 -9.24 -40.77
CA ILE A 712 1.74 -8.42 -39.65
C ILE A 712 0.59 -7.62 -39.04
N ASN A 713 0.77 -7.11 -37.81
CA ASN A 713 -0.18 -6.24 -37.12
C ASN A 713 -0.90 -5.24 -38.05
N GLY A 714 -2.23 -5.36 -38.12
CA GLY A 714 -3.11 -4.45 -38.86
C GLY A 714 -3.31 -4.85 -40.32
N ALA A 715 -2.71 -5.95 -40.78
CA ALA A 715 -3.10 -6.60 -42.02
C ALA A 715 -4.55 -7.08 -41.95
N ILE A 716 -5.22 -7.08 -43.10
CA ILE A 716 -6.34 -7.99 -43.30
C ILE A 716 -5.71 -9.32 -43.73
N TYR A 717 -5.69 -10.31 -42.84
CA TYR A 717 -4.85 -11.50 -42.97
C TYR A 717 -5.04 -12.19 -44.34
N ASP A 718 -3.91 -12.48 -45.01
CA ASP A 718 -3.83 -13.06 -46.36
C ASP A 718 -4.60 -12.30 -47.47
N LEU A 719 -5.09 -11.08 -47.20
CA LEU A 719 -5.85 -10.26 -48.15
C LEU A 719 -5.18 -8.93 -48.48
N GLN A 720 -4.72 -8.17 -47.48
CA GLN A 720 -4.10 -6.86 -47.71
C GLN A 720 -3.15 -6.46 -46.58
N ALA A 721 -1.91 -6.16 -46.95
CA ALA A 721 -0.89 -5.63 -46.06
C ALA A 721 -1.28 -4.23 -45.50
N PRO A 722 -0.86 -3.88 -44.28
CA PRO A 722 -1.03 -2.54 -43.76
C PRO A 722 -0.08 -1.58 -44.49
N ALA A 723 -0.50 -0.32 -44.63
CA ALA A 723 0.29 0.75 -45.23
C ALA A 723 1.46 1.20 -44.36
N ARG A 724 1.43 0.90 -43.05
CA ARG A 724 2.49 1.21 -42.08
C ARG A 724 2.34 0.37 -40.81
N LEU A 725 3.43 0.22 -40.07
CA LEU A 725 3.40 -0.28 -38.70
C LEU A 725 3.07 0.86 -37.73
N ALA A 726 2.27 0.55 -36.72
CA ALA A 726 1.91 1.50 -35.67
C ALA A 726 1.74 0.83 -34.30
N SER A 727 2.14 -0.45 -34.14
CA SER A 727 2.09 -1.12 -32.84
C SER A 727 3.12 -0.55 -31.88
N ASN A 728 2.75 -0.50 -30.61
CA ASN A 728 3.65 -0.27 -29.49
C ASN A 728 4.52 -1.51 -29.26
N ALA A 729 5.61 -1.35 -28.51
CA ALA A 729 6.50 -2.45 -28.19
C ALA A 729 5.78 -3.60 -27.45
N VAL A 730 6.31 -4.83 -27.59
CA VAL A 730 5.82 -6.03 -26.88
C VAL A 730 5.60 -5.75 -25.39
N GLY A 731 4.48 -6.23 -24.85
CA GLY A 731 4.05 -6.00 -23.48
C GLY A 731 3.21 -4.73 -23.27
N GLN A 732 3.23 -3.77 -24.21
CA GLN A 732 2.39 -2.58 -24.15
C GLN A 732 1.00 -2.81 -24.76
N TRP A 733 0.01 -2.08 -24.27
CA TRP A 733 -1.33 -2.08 -24.84
C TRP A 733 -1.35 -1.35 -26.18
N ASN A 734 -2.02 -1.96 -27.15
CA ASN A 734 -2.32 -1.44 -28.47
C ASN A 734 -3.84 -1.27 -28.61
N THR A 735 -4.30 -0.28 -29.36
CA THR A 735 -5.73 -0.09 -29.65
C THR A 735 -5.98 -0.22 -31.14
N TYR A 736 -6.84 -1.17 -31.52
CA TYR A 736 -7.48 -1.16 -32.83
C TYR A 736 -8.80 -0.42 -32.79
N ILE A 737 -9.06 0.36 -33.84
CA ILE A 737 -10.39 0.81 -34.25
C ILE A 737 -10.64 0.22 -35.64
N ILE A 738 -11.58 -0.72 -35.72
CA ILE A 738 -11.95 -1.44 -36.92
C ILE A 738 -13.33 -0.94 -37.34
N GLU A 739 -13.39 -0.15 -38.40
CA GLU A 739 -14.66 0.31 -38.99
C GLU A 739 -15.01 -0.58 -40.16
N ALA A 740 -16.14 -1.26 -40.07
CA ALA A 740 -16.71 -2.08 -41.13
C ALA A 740 -18.04 -1.45 -41.57
N ASN A 741 -18.08 -0.85 -42.76
CA ASN A 741 -19.22 -0.08 -43.25
C ASN A 741 -19.50 -0.43 -44.72
N GLY A 742 -20.60 -1.16 -44.95
CA GLY A 742 -20.83 -1.83 -46.22
C GLY A 742 -19.63 -2.71 -46.59
N PRO A 743 -19.14 -2.69 -47.84
CA PRO A 743 -17.96 -3.45 -48.23
C PRO A 743 -16.63 -2.87 -47.72
N GLN A 744 -16.60 -1.64 -47.20
CA GLN A 744 -15.34 -1.04 -46.75
C GLN A 744 -14.98 -1.48 -45.33
N ILE A 745 -13.71 -1.83 -45.12
CA ILE A 745 -13.10 -2.11 -43.84
C ILE A 745 -11.90 -1.18 -43.67
N GLN A 746 -11.89 -0.39 -42.60
CA GLN A 746 -10.76 0.45 -42.21
C GLN A 746 -10.20 -0.02 -40.88
N VAL A 747 -8.88 -0.10 -40.78
CA VAL A 747 -8.17 -0.45 -39.54
C VAL A 747 -7.28 0.71 -39.14
N THR A 748 -7.55 1.26 -37.97
CA THR A 748 -6.69 2.26 -37.32
C THR A 748 -6.03 1.60 -36.12
N LEU A 749 -4.70 1.67 -36.05
CA LEU A 749 -3.89 1.14 -34.95
C LEU A 749 -3.20 2.31 -34.24
N ASN A 750 -3.43 2.43 -32.93
CA ASN A 750 -2.86 3.49 -32.09
C ASN A 750 -3.04 4.91 -32.67
N GLY A 751 -4.24 5.18 -33.20
CA GLY A 751 -4.61 6.47 -33.79
C GLY A 751 -4.10 6.71 -35.21
N GLN A 752 -3.39 5.75 -35.82
CA GLN A 752 -2.92 5.83 -37.21
C GLN A 752 -3.74 4.90 -38.11
N LEU A 753 -4.32 5.42 -39.19
CA LEU A 753 -4.98 4.59 -40.21
C LEU A 753 -3.92 3.72 -40.90
N VAL A 754 -3.98 2.41 -40.68
CA VAL A 754 -3.02 1.44 -41.22
C VAL A 754 -3.57 0.66 -42.39
N ASN A 755 -4.89 0.50 -42.52
CA ASN A 755 -5.48 -0.28 -43.61
C ASN A 755 -6.83 0.28 -44.09
N THR A 756 -7.10 0.15 -45.39
CA THR A 756 -8.41 0.45 -46.01
C THR A 756 -8.64 -0.57 -47.12
N TYR A 757 -9.58 -1.48 -46.90
CA TYR A 757 -9.81 -2.66 -47.74
C TYR A 757 -11.28 -2.70 -48.20
N THR A 758 -11.49 -2.90 -49.49
CA THR A 758 -12.83 -3.12 -50.07
C THR A 758 -13.09 -4.61 -50.21
N SER A 759 -14.00 -5.12 -49.40
CA SER A 759 -14.30 -6.54 -49.32
C SER A 759 -15.28 -7.02 -50.39
N ASN A 760 -15.01 -8.23 -50.88
CA ASN A 760 -15.92 -9.09 -51.63
C ASN A 760 -16.46 -10.29 -50.81
N ARG A 761 -16.25 -10.30 -49.49
CA ARG A 761 -16.64 -11.37 -48.56
C ARG A 761 -17.90 -10.96 -47.76
N GLN A 762 -18.23 -11.68 -46.68
CA GLN A 762 -19.44 -11.42 -45.90
C GLN A 762 -19.49 -9.99 -45.35
N LEU A 763 -20.68 -9.39 -45.42
CA LEU A 763 -20.96 -8.05 -44.91
C LEU A 763 -21.70 -8.09 -43.57
N THR A 764 -22.05 -9.27 -43.06
CA THR A 764 -22.74 -9.47 -41.78
C THR A 764 -22.31 -10.81 -41.19
N GLY A 765 -22.04 -10.84 -39.89
CA GLY A 765 -21.66 -12.07 -39.19
C GLY A 765 -21.27 -11.80 -37.74
N TYR A 766 -20.59 -12.75 -37.11
CA TYR A 766 -20.16 -12.65 -35.71
C TYR A 766 -18.77 -12.01 -35.59
N ILE A 767 -18.34 -11.79 -34.34
CA ILE A 767 -16.97 -11.40 -33.97
C ILE A 767 -16.35 -12.56 -33.19
N ALA A 768 -15.06 -12.83 -33.39
CA ALA A 768 -14.31 -13.77 -32.56
C ALA A 768 -12.89 -13.30 -32.26
N LEU A 769 -12.32 -13.82 -31.17
CA LEU A 769 -10.92 -13.63 -30.79
C LEU A 769 -10.16 -14.94 -30.93
N GLN A 770 -8.95 -14.89 -31.46
CA GLN A 770 -8.18 -16.10 -31.77
C GLN A 770 -7.21 -16.52 -30.66
N ALA A 771 -7.28 -17.78 -30.27
CA ALA A 771 -6.15 -18.49 -29.67
C ALA A 771 -5.39 -19.17 -30.83
N HIS A 772 -4.08 -18.97 -30.94
CA HIS A 772 -3.35 -19.40 -32.13
C HIS A 772 -2.54 -20.69 -31.92
N HIS A 773 -1.53 -20.68 -31.04
CA HIS A 773 -0.65 -21.82 -30.80
C HIS A 773 -0.34 -21.98 -29.31
N ASP A 774 0.18 -23.14 -28.90
CA ASP A 774 0.22 -23.56 -27.48
C ASP A 774 0.95 -22.58 -26.56
N THR A 775 2.00 -21.92 -27.06
CA THR A 775 2.80 -20.96 -26.29
C THR A 775 2.28 -19.52 -26.41
N SER A 776 1.33 -19.26 -27.31
CA SER A 776 0.85 -17.91 -27.57
C SER A 776 -0.07 -17.40 -26.48
N ARG A 777 0.17 -16.17 -26.04
CA ARG A 777 -0.66 -15.49 -25.04
C ARG A 777 -0.97 -14.07 -25.46
N VAL A 778 -2.22 -13.81 -25.82
CA VAL A 778 -2.68 -12.46 -26.20
C VAL A 778 -3.80 -12.02 -25.28
N GLN A 779 -3.61 -10.86 -24.67
CA GLN A 779 -4.59 -10.25 -23.79
C GLN A 779 -5.44 -9.24 -24.56
N PHE A 780 -6.74 -9.22 -24.27
CA PHE A 780 -7.72 -8.30 -24.82
C PHE A 780 -8.47 -7.59 -23.70
N ARG A 781 -8.81 -6.32 -23.91
CA ARG A 781 -9.74 -5.57 -23.05
C ARG A 781 -10.46 -4.52 -23.87
N ASN A 782 -11.46 -3.86 -23.26
CA ASN A 782 -12.20 -2.76 -23.89
C ASN A 782 -12.82 -3.13 -25.22
N LEU A 783 -13.48 -4.29 -25.29
CA LEU A 783 -14.25 -4.68 -26.47
C LEU A 783 -15.49 -3.78 -26.54
N LEU A 784 -15.40 -2.69 -27.30
CA LEU A 784 -16.42 -1.65 -27.40
C LEU A 784 -16.95 -1.62 -28.84
N ILE A 785 -18.26 -1.65 -29.01
CA ILE A 785 -18.90 -1.60 -30.33
C ILE A 785 -19.83 -0.41 -30.49
N LYS A 786 -19.76 0.24 -31.65
CA LYS A 786 -20.70 1.26 -32.09
C LYS A 786 -21.35 0.78 -33.39
N LYS A 787 -22.65 0.54 -33.37
CA LYS A 787 -23.39 0.16 -34.58
C LYS A 787 -23.56 1.38 -35.47
N LEU A 788 -23.40 1.18 -36.77
CA LEU A 788 -23.61 2.19 -37.80
C LEU A 788 -24.94 1.91 -38.53
N PRO A 789 -25.53 2.92 -39.20
CA PRO A 789 -26.77 2.77 -39.96
C PRO A 789 -26.74 1.68 -41.03
#